data_AF-A0A850BLE3-F1
#
_entry.id   AF-A0A850BLE3-F1
#
_cell.length_a   1.000
_cell.length_b   1.000
_cell.length_c   1.000
_cell.angle_alpha   90.00
_cell.angle_beta   90.00
_cell.angle_gamma   90.00
#
_symmetry.space_group_name_H-M   'P 1'
#
loop_
_entity.id
_entity.type
_entity.pdbx_description
1 polymer ?
#
loop_
_entity_poly.entity_id
_entity_poly.type
_entity_poly.pdbx_seq_one_letter_code
_entity_poly.pdbx_strand_id
1 'polypeptide(L)'
;MAPRSRRRALFSYLTIALSLITALLVTPSAFAATVVVGGNIINQTWTPAGSPYIVQGDITVPSGAFLTLQPGTTVHVVNGDAIGSGLSTTKTEIIVRGTLNAQGTAASPINIQADSGSSAGHWYGLVIDNASASLSTDNLIIRHASHGVLVTAGSPTLNGITASNNTYGINFTGQGSGSITNSILRNNNSNGLNTSISSGTSTVTVAHTTIYANGSRGVEVYASSGATSNMTITNSIISNNSSYGIYRNVGAGTTNVTITYSNVWGQGANDFANVASNGAGMHSANPLYVSPGVGNLRLTSNSPSRFAGDMGQDIGALPYVSDPTPTLQGVLWVDTMLSGAQNVVGDLTVPAGVTLTLSPGTTLSVVNGDGMGSGLTTTKTEITLRGTLSALGTTAAPITIKANAGSSAGHWYGLVLDTPGAVVSSLQLVIQHASHGVLVTDGAPALNGIMAANNTYGMNFTGKGGGAITNSILRNNSSNGLNTSISSGVSNVSATNTTIYGNGSRGVEVYASSGATSNMVIKNSLITSNSSYGIYRNVGAGTTNVTITYSDVWGQGANDYANVVAGAGCISQNPLYVAPPLDLELQGTSGCIDAGTAMGAPLSDAKGAVRPINGDQLNGAEFDMGAYEFVPVGFCGDGVVGQGEVCDEGNVNGTYGHCLADCSGSGPFCGDGITNGPEACDDANASDTDACLSNCVAATCGDGFVRAGVEQCDDSNADNTDACLDTCQAATCGDGFVYAGVEQCDDSNQINTDACLATCQTATCGDGFVYAGVEQCDDANASNMDGCLATCQTATCGDGFVYAGVEQCDDKNQIDTDACLNSCQSAKCGDGVVHQGVEQCDDGNATETDACLSSCENATCGDGIVHQGVEGCDDGNNVDDDGCSNLCALPGCGDGVKQQGEECDDGNESDEDECLSTCVTATCGDGFVQTGVEQCDDGNTVDDDGCSNACESVTCGDGVVQTGEPCDDGNLSNSDECLNSCHKASCGDGFVQAGVEECDDGNGEADDGCTSECTKETTGAGGGGGSGGSGGSGGTPEEEGGCGCRVVGSSDDRAGIVVLSLMGLVMALRRRRAQAGRAAGR
;
A
#
# COMPACT_ATOMS: atom_id res chain seq x y z
N MET A 1 -17.60 -2.15 66.08
CA MET A 1 -17.24 -3.31 66.94
C MET A 1 -17.08 -4.55 66.06
N ALA A 2 -16.23 -5.51 66.47
CA ALA A 2 -16.08 -6.82 65.83
C ALA A 2 -16.67 -7.93 66.75
N PRO A 3 -16.62 -9.25 66.44
CA PRO A 3 -16.23 -9.92 65.19
C PRO A 3 -17.22 -11.03 64.73
N ARG A 4 -17.04 -11.60 63.53
CA ARG A 4 -17.35 -13.02 63.24
C ARG A 4 -16.30 -13.62 62.30
N SER A 5 -15.88 -14.86 62.55
CA SER A 5 -14.95 -15.62 61.71
C SER A 5 -15.20 -17.14 61.80
N ARG A 6 -14.49 -17.93 60.99
CA ARG A 6 -14.52 -19.41 60.90
C ARG A 6 -15.79 -20.05 60.32
N ARG A 7 -15.95 -20.01 58.98
CA ARG A 7 -16.66 -21.08 58.22
C ARG A 7 -16.28 -21.24 56.74
N ARG A 8 -15.07 -20.86 56.32
CA ARG A 8 -14.47 -21.19 55.00
C ARG A 8 -13.00 -21.62 55.18
N ALA A 9 -12.76 -22.94 55.27
CA ALA A 9 -11.43 -23.52 55.46
C ALA A 9 -11.32 -24.99 54.98
N LEU A 10 -12.24 -25.43 54.10
CA LEU A 10 -12.37 -26.84 53.70
C LEU A 10 -12.68 -27.06 52.20
N PHE A 11 -12.84 -25.98 51.42
CA PHE A 11 -13.13 -26.06 49.98
C PHE A 11 -11.93 -25.73 49.06
N SER A 12 -10.83 -25.22 49.62
CA SER A 12 -9.66 -24.75 48.85
C SER A 12 -8.58 -25.80 48.59
N TYR A 13 -8.74 -27.04 49.11
CA TYR A 13 -7.78 -28.13 48.92
C TYR A 13 -8.20 -29.15 47.84
N LEU A 14 -9.48 -29.17 47.45
CA LEU A 14 -9.98 -30.16 46.47
C LEU A 14 -9.78 -29.70 45.01
N THR A 15 -9.84 -28.40 44.75
CA THR A 15 -9.66 -27.81 43.41
C THR A 15 -8.19 -27.82 42.96
N ILE A 16 -7.24 -27.64 43.87
CA ILE A 16 -5.80 -27.67 43.56
C ILE A 16 -5.32 -29.10 43.24
N ALA A 17 -5.94 -30.12 43.84
CA ALA A 17 -5.59 -31.52 43.57
C ALA A 17 -6.04 -31.99 42.17
N LEU A 18 -7.18 -31.49 41.66
CA LEU A 18 -7.72 -31.92 40.38
C LEU A 18 -7.00 -31.27 39.19
N SER A 19 -6.57 -30.01 39.31
CA SER A 19 -5.81 -29.29 38.29
C SER A 19 -4.36 -29.78 38.12
N LEU A 20 -3.80 -30.49 39.11
CA LEU A 20 -2.47 -31.11 38.99
C LEU A 20 -2.48 -32.49 38.31
N ILE A 21 -3.65 -33.07 38.03
CA ILE A 21 -3.76 -34.42 37.44
C ILE A 21 -4.04 -34.34 35.93
N THR A 22 -4.82 -33.37 35.45
CA THR A 22 -5.01 -33.15 34.00
C THR A 22 -3.76 -32.55 33.33
N ALA A 23 -2.93 -31.80 34.06
CA ALA A 23 -1.68 -31.24 33.57
C ALA A 23 -0.52 -32.26 33.42
N LEU A 24 -0.77 -33.56 33.67
CA LEU A 24 0.27 -34.61 33.67
C LEU A 24 0.14 -35.65 32.54
N LEU A 25 -0.83 -35.48 31.63
CA LEU A 25 -1.14 -36.46 30.57
C LEU A 25 -1.09 -35.91 29.13
N VAL A 26 -0.68 -34.66 28.94
CA VAL A 26 -0.26 -34.12 27.63
C VAL A 26 1.18 -33.61 27.73
N THR A 27 2.10 -34.53 28.01
CA THR A 27 3.47 -34.36 27.52
C THR A 27 3.43 -34.52 26.01
N PRO A 28 3.95 -33.57 25.20
CA PRO A 28 4.23 -33.88 23.81
C PRO A 28 5.23 -35.05 23.80
N SER A 29 4.89 -36.13 23.11
CA SER A 29 5.78 -37.29 22.98
C SER A 29 7.06 -36.83 22.30
N ALA A 30 8.15 -36.75 23.06
CA ALA A 30 9.47 -36.50 22.52
C ALA A 30 9.91 -37.73 21.70
N PHE A 31 9.53 -37.74 20.42
CA PHE A 31 10.01 -38.73 19.46
C PHE A 31 11.54 -38.71 19.46
N ALA A 32 12.15 -39.88 19.58
CA ALA A 32 13.60 -39.99 19.65
C ALA A 32 14.20 -39.66 18.27
N ALA A 33 15.23 -38.81 18.24
CA ALA A 33 15.91 -38.42 17.01
C ALA A 33 16.42 -39.66 16.26
N THR A 34 16.11 -39.77 14.97
CA THR A 34 16.42 -40.96 14.16
C THR A 34 17.90 -40.92 13.76
N VAL A 35 18.73 -41.72 14.44
CA VAL A 35 20.16 -41.80 14.15
C VAL A 35 20.41 -42.62 12.88
N VAL A 36 21.02 -41.99 11.88
CA VAL A 36 21.44 -42.59 10.62
C VAL A 36 22.97 -42.63 10.60
N VAL A 37 23.55 -43.80 10.90
CA VAL A 37 25.01 -43.98 11.02
C VAL A 37 25.75 -43.79 9.67
N GLY A 38 25.02 -43.89 8.56
CA GLY A 38 25.52 -43.79 7.19
C GLY A 38 25.32 -45.10 6.40
N GLY A 39 25.74 -45.11 5.13
CA GLY A 39 25.64 -46.25 4.22
C GLY A 39 24.54 -46.10 3.16
N ASN A 40 24.12 -47.23 2.56
CA ASN A 40 23.14 -47.23 1.48
C ASN A 40 21.70 -47.07 2.00
N ILE A 41 21.01 -46.03 1.54
CA ILE A 41 19.58 -45.81 1.73
C ILE A 41 18.85 -46.46 0.56
N ILE A 42 18.06 -47.51 0.86
CA ILE A 42 17.27 -48.25 -0.12
C ILE A 42 15.79 -48.05 0.16
N ASN A 43 15.10 -47.37 -0.76
CA ASN A 43 13.64 -47.27 -0.85
C ASN A 43 12.97 -46.84 0.46
N GLN A 44 13.37 -45.68 0.98
CA GLN A 44 12.89 -45.13 2.25
C GLN A 44 12.06 -43.85 2.05
N THR A 45 11.13 -43.63 2.98
CA THR A 45 10.44 -42.35 3.17
C THR A 45 10.76 -41.85 4.57
N TRP A 46 11.26 -40.62 4.69
CA TRP A 46 11.51 -39.93 5.94
C TRP A 46 10.41 -38.89 6.18
N THR A 47 10.03 -38.72 7.44
CA THR A 47 8.79 -38.02 7.84
C THR A 47 9.03 -37.05 9.00
N PRO A 48 8.14 -36.05 9.23
CA PRO A 48 8.20 -35.20 10.41
C PRO A 48 8.23 -35.99 11.73
N ALA A 49 7.49 -37.09 11.83
CA ALA A 49 7.42 -37.92 13.03
C ALA A 49 8.74 -38.67 13.36
N GLY A 50 9.62 -38.87 12.37
CA GLY A 50 10.98 -39.40 12.57
C GLY A 50 12.05 -38.33 12.75
N SER A 51 11.69 -37.04 12.66
CA SER A 51 12.63 -35.92 12.71
C SER A 51 13.03 -35.54 14.15
N PRO A 52 14.26 -35.04 14.38
CA PRO A 52 15.33 -34.85 13.40
C PRO A 52 16.05 -36.16 13.06
N TYR A 53 16.39 -36.34 11.79
CA TYR A 53 17.25 -37.43 11.32
C TYR A 53 18.72 -37.01 11.50
N ILE A 54 19.46 -37.68 12.38
CA ILE A 54 20.86 -37.35 12.69
C ILE A 54 21.79 -38.21 11.82
N VAL A 55 22.32 -37.64 10.74
CA VAL A 55 23.23 -38.31 9.79
C VAL A 55 24.67 -38.18 10.26
N GLN A 56 25.29 -39.30 10.64
CA GLN A 56 26.59 -39.35 11.31
C GLN A 56 27.79 -39.65 10.40
N GLY A 57 27.53 -40.15 9.19
CA GLY A 57 28.50 -40.54 8.17
C GLY A 57 27.80 -40.73 6.83
N ASP A 58 28.56 -40.79 5.75
CA ASP A 58 28.04 -40.65 4.38
C ASP A 58 26.83 -41.53 4.07
N ILE A 59 25.72 -40.94 3.62
CA ILE A 59 24.59 -41.69 3.06
C ILE A 59 24.63 -41.67 1.54
N THR A 60 24.34 -42.81 0.92
CA THR A 60 24.19 -42.93 -0.54
C THR A 60 22.81 -43.46 -0.85
N VAL A 61 22.06 -42.81 -1.75
CA VAL A 61 20.87 -43.36 -2.41
C VAL A 61 21.35 -44.01 -3.72
N PRO A 62 21.48 -45.34 -3.83
CA PRO A 62 22.09 -45.97 -5.00
C PRO A 62 21.22 -45.86 -6.26
N SER A 63 21.82 -46.04 -7.43
CA SER A 63 21.07 -46.08 -8.70
C SER A 63 20.03 -47.20 -8.66
N GLY A 64 18.79 -46.88 -9.07
CA GLY A 64 17.63 -47.77 -8.97
C GLY A 64 16.92 -47.78 -7.61
N ALA A 65 17.40 -47.04 -6.60
CA ALA A 65 16.73 -46.86 -5.31
C ALA A 65 16.21 -45.43 -5.11
N PHE A 66 15.30 -45.24 -4.15
CA PHE A 66 14.79 -43.92 -3.77
C PHE A 66 14.96 -43.57 -2.28
N LEU A 67 15.00 -42.26 -2.02
CA LEU A 67 14.70 -41.63 -0.74
C LEU A 67 13.66 -40.53 -0.98
N THR A 68 12.58 -40.52 -0.20
CA THR A 68 11.60 -39.42 -0.18
C THR A 68 11.65 -38.72 1.17
N LEU A 69 11.71 -37.39 1.18
CA LEU A 69 11.56 -36.54 2.34
C LEU A 69 10.18 -35.88 2.27
N GLN A 70 9.32 -36.06 3.27
CA GLN A 70 8.00 -35.43 3.34
C GLN A 70 8.08 -33.97 3.83
N PRO A 71 7.08 -33.11 3.57
CA PRO A 71 7.03 -31.74 4.11
C PRO A 71 7.26 -31.70 5.61
N GLY A 72 8.03 -30.72 6.08
CA GLY A 72 8.42 -30.55 7.48
C GLY A 72 9.53 -31.49 7.99
N THR A 73 10.03 -32.42 7.18
CA THR A 73 11.14 -33.30 7.58
C THR A 73 12.41 -32.50 7.86
N THR A 74 13.04 -32.75 9.01
CA THR A 74 14.29 -32.10 9.41
C THR A 74 15.44 -33.11 9.48
N VAL A 75 16.55 -32.78 8.80
CA VAL A 75 17.76 -33.57 8.71
C VAL A 75 18.93 -32.77 9.30
N HIS A 76 19.63 -33.37 10.25
CA HIS A 76 20.79 -32.84 10.95
C HIS A 76 22.01 -33.65 10.54
N VAL A 77 23.00 -33.00 9.94
CA VAL A 77 24.23 -33.65 9.47
C VAL A 77 25.38 -33.30 10.40
N VAL A 78 26.10 -34.29 10.94
CA VAL A 78 27.15 -34.03 11.94
C VAL A 78 28.35 -33.30 11.32
N ASN A 79 29.07 -32.53 12.16
CA ASN A 79 30.38 -32.01 11.81
C ASN A 79 31.44 -33.11 12.02
N GLY A 80 31.76 -33.79 10.92
CA GLY A 80 32.62 -34.98 10.88
C GLY A 80 32.07 -36.01 9.91
N ASP A 81 32.70 -37.19 9.87
CA ASP A 81 32.27 -38.35 9.09
C ASP A 81 32.66 -39.62 9.86
N ALA A 82 31.68 -40.45 10.22
CA ALA A 82 31.86 -41.69 10.95
C ALA A 82 32.28 -42.90 10.07
N ILE A 83 32.17 -42.78 8.74
CA ILE A 83 32.52 -43.83 7.78
C ILE A 83 33.92 -43.60 7.19
N GLY A 84 34.30 -42.35 6.96
CA GLY A 84 35.62 -41.96 6.43
C GLY A 84 35.72 -42.13 4.92
N SER A 85 34.68 -41.79 4.16
CA SER A 85 34.55 -42.15 2.73
C SER A 85 34.22 -40.97 1.79
N GLY A 86 33.30 -41.17 0.85
CA GLY A 86 32.77 -40.12 0.00
C GLY A 86 33.80 -39.43 -0.93
N LEU A 87 33.53 -38.15 -1.22
CA LEU A 87 34.45 -37.19 -1.82
C LEU A 87 35.36 -36.52 -0.77
N SER A 88 35.00 -36.61 0.52
CA SER A 88 35.61 -35.91 1.64
C SER A 88 35.53 -36.77 2.91
N THR A 89 36.57 -37.58 3.16
CA THR A 89 36.74 -38.54 4.28
C THR A 89 36.86 -37.90 5.69
N THR A 90 36.23 -36.74 5.89
CA THR A 90 36.25 -35.89 7.08
C THR A 90 34.93 -35.11 7.28
N LYS A 91 33.98 -35.17 6.33
CA LYS A 91 32.70 -34.47 6.39
C LYS A 91 31.60 -35.29 5.74
N THR A 92 30.53 -35.56 6.48
CA THR A 92 29.40 -36.36 6.03
C THR A 92 28.76 -35.79 4.77
N GLU A 93 28.47 -36.69 3.83
CA GLU A 93 27.83 -36.43 2.54
C GLU A 93 26.42 -37.02 2.44
N ILE A 94 25.57 -36.40 1.62
CA ILE A 94 24.32 -36.98 1.14
C ILE A 94 24.46 -37.19 -0.37
N ILE A 95 24.76 -38.42 -0.79
CA ILE A 95 25.09 -38.78 -2.18
C ILE A 95 23.86 -39.36 -2.88
N VAL A 96 23.45 -38.78 -4.01
CA VAL A 96 22.30 -39.21 -4.81
C VAL A 96 22.78 -39.82 -6.13
N ARG A 97 22.53 -41.12 -6.29
CA ARG A 97 22.79 -41.91 -7.50
C ARG A 97 21.52 -42.52 -8.11
N GLY A 98 20.48 -42.69 -7.29
CA GLY A 98 19.10 -42.98 -7.70
C GLY A 98 18.23 -41.73 -7.61
N THR A 99 17.06 -41.84 -6.97
CA THR A 99 16.12 -40.72 -6.82
C THR A 99 16.10 -40.17 -5.40
N LEU A 100 16.31 -38.86 -5.23
CA LEU A 100 15.93 -38.12 -4.04
C LEU A 100 14.74 -37.21 -4.38
N ASN A 101 13.62 -37.42 -3.69
CA ASN A 101 12.42 -36.58 -3.80
C ASN A 101 12.26 -35.78 -2.51
N ALA A 102 12.30 -34.45 -2.56
CA ALA A 102 12.24 -33.59 -1.39
C ALA A 102 11.25 -32.44 -1.60
N GLN A 103 9.96 -32.77 -1.60
CA GLN A 103 8.86 -31.81 -1.75
C GLN A 103 8.44 -31.32 -0.36
N GLY A 104 8.84 -30.10 0.00
CA GLY A 104 8.30 -29.36 1.14
C GLY A 104 7.08 -28.53 0.77
N THR A 105 6.60 -27.71 1.70
CA THR A 105 5.65 -26.62 1.41
C THR A 105 6.11 -25.34 2.11
N ALA A 106 5.58 -24.18 1.75
CA ALA A 106 5.93 -22.92 2.42
C ALA A 106 5.60 -22.93 3.93
N ALA A 107 4.52 -23.62 4.32
CA ALA A 107 4.11 -23.81 5.72
C ALA A 107 4.85 -24.96 6.44
N SER A 108 5.51 -25.86 5.69
CA SER A 108 6.27 -27.00 6.23
C SER A 108 7.47 -27.32 5.32
N PRO A 109 8.50 -26.45 5.32
CA PRO A 109 9.67 -26.64 4.49
C PRO A 109 10.53 -27.80 5.01
N ILE A 110 11.25 -28.46 4.11
CA ILE A 110 12.23 -29.48 4.49
C ILE A 110 13.54 -28.77 4.84
N ASN A 111 14.19 -29.16 5.93
CA ASN A 111 15.40 -28.48 6.43
C ASN A 111 16.58 -29.46 6.56
N ILE A 112 17.63 -29.27 5.77
CA ILE A 112 18.89 -30.02 5.86
C ILE A 112 20.00 -29.08 6.33
N GLN A 113 20.49 -29.28 7.55
CA GLN A 113 21.44 -28.39 8.21
C GLN A 113 22.50 -29.15 9.01
N ALA A 114 23.57 -28.45 9.42
CA ALA A 114 24.52 -29.00 10.39
C ALA A 114 23.85 -29.25 11.75
N ASP A 115 24.15 -30.38 12.39
CA ASP A 115 23.64 -30.76 13.73
C ASP A 115 24.19 -29.86 14.85
N SER A 116 25.36 -29.27 14.63
CA SER A 116 25.94 -28.28 15.55
C SER A 116 26.72 -27.21 14.79
N GLY A 117 26.70 -25.98 15.32
CA GLY A 117 27.32 -24.82 14.70
C GLY A 117 26.47 -24.16 13.60
N SER A 118 26.82 -22.92 13.27
CA SER A 118 26.08 -22.05 12.34
C SER A 118 26.95 -21.40 11.26
N SER A 119 28.22 -21.78 11.16
CA SER A 119 29.11 -21.33 10.09
C SER A 119 29.05 -22.27 8.88
N ALA A 120 29.48 -21.80 7.72
CA ALA A 120 29.58 -22.61 6.52
C ALA A 120 30.58 -23.77 6.66
N GLY A 121 30.32 -24.88 5.96
CA GLY A 121 31.28 -25.96 5.77
C GLY A 121 31.42 -26.97 6.91
N HIS A 122 30.42 -27.16 7.77
CA HIS A 122 30.43 -28.20 8.82
C HIS A 122 30.23 -29.61 8.26
N TRP A 123 29.37 -29.74 7.25
CA TRP A 123 29.18 -30.96 6.46
C TRP A 123 29.50 -30.68 4.98
N TYR A 124 29.60 -31.71 4.13
CA TYR A 124 30.08 -31.51 2.76
C TYR A 124 29.02 -30.89 1.86
N GLY A 125 27.86 -31.55 1.72
CA GLY A 125 26.73 -31.07 0.92
C GLY A 125 25.81 -32.18 0.42
N LEU A 126 24.74 -31.77 -0.27
CA LEU A 126 23.92 -32.67 -1.10
C LEU A 126 24.62 -32.86 -2.45
N VAL A 127 25.06 -34.09 -2.75
CA VAL A 127 25.93 -34.43 -3.89
C VAL A 127 25.16 -35.26 -4.91
N ILE A 128 25.22 -34.85 -6.18
CA ILE A 128 24.72 -35.63 -7.32
C ILE A 128 25.93 -35.98 -8.19
N ASP A 129 26.27 -37.28 -8.26
CA ASP A 129 27.49 -37.78 -8.93
C ASP A 129 27.24 -38.84 -10.01
N ASN A 130 25.97 -39.04 -10.41
CA ASN A 130 25.60 -40.00 -11.45
C ASN A 130 24.69 -39.37 -12.51
N ALA A 131 24.92 -39.70 -13.78
CA ALA A 131 24.12 -39.19 -14.90
C ALA A 131 22.65 -39.66 -14.89
N SER A 132 22.34 -40.76 -14.21
CA SER A 132 20.97 -41.29 -14.02
C SER A 132 20.31 -40.85 -12.71
N ALA A 133 20.98 -40.04 -11.90
CA ALA A 133 20.42 -39.56 -10.64
C ALA A 133 19.32 -38.53 -10.88
N SER A 134 18.21 -38.68 -10.15
CA SER A 134 17.13 -37.70 -10.11
C SER A 134 17.14 -37.01 -8.75
N LEU A 135 17.13 -35.68 -8.77
CA LEU A 135 16.81 -34.85 -7.61
C LEU A 135 15.74 -33.88 -8.05
N SER A 136 14.58 -33.97 -7.40
CA SER A 136 13.50 -32.99 -7.47
C SER A 136 13.24 -32.46 -6.07
N THR A 137 13.04 -31.15 -5.99
CA THR A 137 12.91 -30.41 -4.74
C THR A 137 11.76 -29.42 -4.84
N ASP A 138 11.11 -29.15 -3.72
CA ASP A 138 10.38 -27.91 -3.51
C ASP A 138 10.50 -27.49 -2.03
N ASN A 139 10.42 -26.18 -1.76
CA ASN A 139 10.51 -25.59 -0.41
C ASN A 139 11.63 -26.23 0.47
N LEU A 140 12.80 -26.47 -0.13
CA LEU A 140 13.93 -27.16 0.49
C LEU A 140 14.98 -26.17 1.00
N ILE A 141 15.22 -26.17 2.30
CA ILE A 141 16.22 -25.35 2.98
C ILE A 141 17.50 -26.15 3.16
N ILE A 142 18.65 -25.63 2.70
CA ILE A 142 19.96 -26.26 2.90
C ILE A 142 20.95 -25.27 3.51
N ARG A 143 21.54 -25.63 4.66
CA ARG A 143 22.41 -24.73 5.46
C ARG A 143 23.69 -25.35 6.00
N HIS A 144 24.69 -24.49 6.22
CA HIS A 144 25.95 -24.79 6.92
C HIS A 144 26.87 -25.82 6.22
N ALA A 145 26.60 -26.14 4.95
CA ALA A 145 27.39 -27.06 4.12
C ALA A 145 28.61 -26.39 3.48
N SER A 146 29.51 -27.17 2.88
CA SER A 146 30.52 -26.65 1.94
C SER A 146 29.89 -26.34 0.58
N HIS A 147 28.99 -27.20 0.10
CA HIS A 147 28.12 -26.92 -1.04
C HIS A 147 26.67 -27.20 -0.62
N GLY A 148 25.75 -26.25 -0.78
CA GLY A 148 24.32 -26.53 -0.54
C GLY A 148 23.85 -27.68 -1.45
N VAL A 149 24.07 -27.52 -2.75
CA VAL A 149 24.03 -28.62 -3.73
C VAL A 149 25.32 -28.65 -4.55
N LEU A 150 25.91 -29.83 -4.74
CA LEU A 150 27.02 -30.10 -5.63
C LEU A 150 26.59 -31.09 -6.72
N VAL A 151 26.61 -30.67 -7.98
CA VAL A 151 26.35 -31.53 -9.14
C VAL A 151 27.68 -31.78 -9.86
N THR A 152 28.13 -33.03 -9.94
CA THR A 152 29.35 -33.41 -10.68
C THR A 152 29.03 -34.16 -11.98
N ALA A 153 27.87 -34.82 -12.02
CA ALA A 153 27.21 -35.40 -13.18
C ALA A 153 25.68 -35.37 -12.98
N GLY A 154 24.91 -35.60 -14.04
CA GLY A 154 23.44 -35.53 -14.02
C GLY A 154 22.88 -34.15 -14.37
N SER A 155 21.55 -34.03 -14.32
CA SER A 155 20.82 -32.81 -14.69
C SER A 155 19.55 -32.61 -13.84
N PRO A 156 19.67 -32.39 -12.52
CA PRO A 156 18.52 -32.28 -11.61
C PRO A 156 17.69 -31.00 -11.82
N THR A 157 16.44 -31.05 -11.33
CA THR A 157 15.46 -29.96 -11.37
C THR A 157 15.30 -29.36 -9.97
N LEU A 158 16.01 -28.26 -9.72
CA LEU A 158 16.15 -27.64 -8.41
C LEU A 158 15.12 -26.51 -8.23
N ASN A 159 13.89 -26.88 -7.88
CA ASN A 159 12.82 -25.91 -7.58
C ASN A 159 12.77 -25.60 -6.06
N GLY A 160 12.36 -24.38 -5.68
CA GLY A 160 12.06 -24.03 -4.30
C GLY A 160 13.22 -24.09 -3.30
N ILE A 161 14.49 -24.06 -3.75
CA ILE A 161 15.64 -24.26 -2.86
C ILE A 161 16.08 -22.94 -2.21
N THR A 162 16.11 -22.91 -0.87
CA THR A 162 16.79 -21.88 -0.08
C THR A 162 18.17 -22.37 0.39
N ALA A 163 19.21 -22.15 -0.44
CA ALA A 163 20.59 -22.46 -0.08
C ALA A 163 21.23 -21.25 0.64
N SER A 164 21.46 -21.38 1.95
CA SER A 164 21.94 -20.26 2.79
C SER A 164 23.02 -20.62 3.82
N ASN A 165 23.95 -19.70 4.07
CA ASN A 165 25.07 -19.89 5.00
C ASN A 165 25.97 -21.10 4.66
N ASN A 166 26.07 -21.49 3.39
CA ASN A 166 26.99 -22.53 2.90
C ASN A 166 28.30 -21.89 2.39
N THR A 167 29.32 -22.66 2.00
CA THR A 167 30.50 -22.05 1.32
C THR A 167 30.13 -21.66 -0.11
N TYR A 168 29.45 -22.55 -0.84
CA TYR A 168 28.78 -22.26 -2.10
C TYR A 168 27.30 -22.62 -1.98
N GLY A 169 26.40 -21.82 -2.56
CA GLY A 169 24.96 -22.13 -2.58
C GLY A 169 24.68 -23.37 -3.43
N ILE A 170 24.82 -23.24 -4.75
CA ILE A 170 24.76 -24.36 -5.71
C ILE A 170 26.04 -24.36 -6.57
N ASN A 171 26.62 -25.54 -6.81
CA ASN A 171 27.87 -25.70 -7.54
C ASN A 171 27.77 -26.82 -8.58
N PHE A 172 27.89 -26.48 -9.86
CA PHE A 172 27.99 -27.44 -10.97
C PHE A 172 29.46 -27.61 -11.37
N THR A 173 29.93 -28.85 -11.44
CA THR A 173 31.31 -29.21 -11.77
C THR A 173 31.35 -30.44 -12.67
N GLY A 174 32.53 -30.83 -13.17
CA GLY A 174 32.65 -32.06 -13.96
C GLY A 174 31.93 -31.93 -15.30
N GLN A 175 30.77 -32.60 -15.40
CA GLN A 175 29.80 -32.48 -16.51
C GLN A 175 28.36 -32.16 -16.01
N GLY A 176 28.20 -31.81 -14.74
CA GLY A 176 26.90 -31.49 -14.13
C GLY A 176 26.17 -30.37 -14.88
N SER A 177 24.91 -30.61 -15.21
CA SER A 177 23.95 -29.68 -15.80
C SER A 177 22.74 -29.54 -14.87
N GLY A 178 21.72 -28.75 -15.22
CA GLY A 178 20.45 -28.72 -14.47
C GLY A 178 19.66 -27.43 -14.62
N SER A 179 18.52 -27.34 -13.93
CA SER A 179 17.72 -26.11 -13.83
C SER A 179 17.56 -25.68 -12.38
N ILE A 180 17.48 -24.37 -12.16
CA ILE A 180 17.16 -23.74 -10.87
C ILE A 180 15.92 -22.86 -11.08
N THR A 181 14.87 -23.06 -10.28
CA THR A 181 13.62 -22.31 -10.34
C THR A 181 13.14 -21.92 -8.93
N ASN A 182 12.46 -20.78 -8.80
CA ASN A 182 11.78 -20.35 -7.55
C ASN A 182 12.69 -20.43 -6.31
N SER A 183 13.98 -20.09 -6.45
CA SER A 183 15.04 -20.45 -5.49
C SER A 183 15.79 -19.24 -4.91
N ILE A 184 16.26 -19.35 -3.67
CA ILE A 184 16.94 -18.29 -2.94
C ILE A 184 18.37 -18.72 -2.58
N LEU A 185 19.38 -18.12 -3.23
CA LEU A 185 20.79 -18.43 -3.05
C LEU A 185 21.47 -17.28 -2.30
N ARG A 186 21.49 -17.33 -0.97
CA ARG A 186 21.83 -16.15 -0.13
C ARG A 186 22.84 -16.37 0.99
N ASN A 187 23.59 -15.32 1.34
CA ASN A 187 24.50 -15.30 2.49
C ASN A 187 25.54 -16.46 2.48
N ASN A 188 25.89 -17.01 1.33
CA ASN A 188 26.91 -18.06 1.23
C ASN A 188 28.31 -17.41 1.21
N ASN A 189 29.31 -18.01 1.85
CA ASN A 189 30.62 -17.38 2.09
C ASN A 189 31.42 -17.09 0.80
N SER A 190 31.14 -17.80 -0.29
CA SER A 190 31.75 -17.59 -1.60
C SER A 190 30.66 -17.23 -2.61
N ASN A 191 30.45 -18.03 -3.66
CA ASN A 191 29.48 -17.73 -4.71
C ASN A 191 28.08 -18.27 -4.38
N GLY A 192 27.03 -17.55 -4.77
CA GLY A 192 25.65 -18.04 -4.69
C GLY A 192 25.42 -19.22 -5.63
N LEU A 193 25.73 -19.02 -6.91
CA LEU A 193 25.79 -20.04 -7.95
C LEU A 193 27.19 -20.11 -8.56
N ASN A 194 27.70 -21.32 -8.81
CA ASN A 194 28.99 -21.55 -9.43
C ASN A 194 28.91 -22.64 -10.51
N THR A 195 29.49 -22.43 -11.69
CA THR A 195 29.83 -23.50 -12.63
C THR A 195 31.34 -23.57 -12.84
N SER A 196 31.91 -24.77 -12.74
CA SER A 196 33.34 -25.03 -12.96
C SER A 196 33.53 -26.33 -13.74
N ILE A 197 33.29 -26.24 -15.05
CA ILE A 197 33.10 -27.39 -15.93
C ILE A 197 34.45 -27.84 -16.49
N SER A 198 34.86 -29.06 -16.15
CA SER A 198 36.21 -29.57 -16.44
C SER A 198 36.30 -30.40 -17.72
N SER A 199 35.17 -30.87 -18.25
CA SER A 199 35.10 -31.62 -19.52
C SER A 199 33.71 -31.52 -20.15
N GLY A 200 33.58 -31.91 -21.42
CA GLY A 200 32.27 -32.04 -22.08
C GLY A 200 31.53 -30.71 -22.25
N THR A 201 30.19 -30.78 -22.26
CA THR A 201 29.32 -29.60 -22.28
C THR A 201 28.33 -29.70 -21.13
N SER A 202 28.22 -28.62 -20.35
CA SER A 202 27.22 -28.44 -19.30
C SER A 202 26.31 -27.28 -19.67
N THR A 203 25.02 -27.41 -19.35
CA THR A 203 24.03 -26.35 -19.51
C THR A 203 23.26 -26.17 -18.19
N VAL A 204 23.23 -24.93 -17.70
CA VAL A 204 22.51 -24.55 -16.48
C VAL A 204 21.49 -23.46 -16.81
N THR A 205 20.23 -23.68 -16.48
CA THR A 205 19.18 -22.66 -16.56
C THR A 205 18.82 -22.15 -15.16
N VAL A 206 18.51 -20.86 -15.07
CA VAL A 206 18.09 -20.19 -13.84
C VAL A 206 16.89 -19.32 -14.18
N ALA A 207 15.75 -19.55 -13.55
CA ALA A 207 14.55 -18.71 -13.68
C ALA A 207 13.98 -18.39 -12.29
N HIS A 208 13.27 -17.27 -12.13
CA HIS A 208 12.55 -16.92 -10.90
C HIS A 208 13.41 -17.12 -9.63
N THR A 209 14.64 -16.63 -9.65
CA THR A 209 15.66 -16.93 -8.62
C THR A 209 16.20 -15.63 -8.00
N THR A 210 16.36 -15.62 -6.67
CA THR A 210 16.91 -14.47 -5.91
C THR A 210 18.28 -14.82 -5.34
N ILE A 211 19.34 -14.19 -5.85
CA ILE A 211 20.75 -14.44 -5.48
C ILE A 211 21.30 -13.23 -4.71
N TYR A 212 21.32 -13.32 -3.38
CA TYR A 212 21.43 -12.16 -2.48
C TYR A 212 22.62 -12.24 -1.50
N ALA A 213 23.40 -11.16 -1.40
CA ALA A 213 24.41 -10.95 -0.35
C ALA A 213 25.40 -12.10 -0.11
N ASN A 214 25.85 -12.77 -1.17
CA ASN A 214 26.92 -13.78 -1.07
C ASN A 214 28.30 -13.11 -0.91
N GLY A 215 29.23 -13.79 -0.23
CA GLY A 215 30.54 -13.27 0.20
C GLY A 215 31.58 -13.12 -0.93
N SER A 216 31.27 -13.60 -2.13
CA SER A 216 32.03 -13.37 -3.36
C SER A 216 31.09 -12.92 -4.48
N ARG A 217 30.79 -13.77 -5.47
CA ARG A 217 29.97 -13.43 -6.63
C ARG A 217 28.53 -13.90 -6.45
N GLY A 218 27.58 -13.24 -7.08
CA GLY A 218 26.23 -13.82 -7.22
C GLY A 218 26.32 -15.11 -8.01
N VAL A 219 26.86 -15.00 -9.22
CA VAL A 219 27.03 -16.09 -10.18
C VAL A 219 28.46 -16.11 -10.72
N GLU A 220 29.09 -17.28 -10.77
CA GLU A 220 30.35 -17.51 -11.48
C GLU A 220 30.19 -18.60 -12.55
N VAL A 221 30.75 -18.34 -13.73
CA VAL A 221 30.77 -19.28 -14.86
C VAL A 221 32.21 -19.54 -15.31
N TYR A 222 32.64 -20.80 -15.27
CA TYR A 222 33.96 -21.26 -15.70
C TYR A 222 33.90 -22.58 -16.48
N ALA A 223 34.77 -22.69 -17.49
CA ALA A 223 35.04 -23.92 -18.21
C ALA A 223 36.56 -24.08 -18.42
N SER A 224 37.07 -25.30 -18.26
CA SER A 224 38.45 -25.68 -18.60
C SER A 224 38.64 -25.87 -20.11
N SER A 225 39.90 -25.91 -20.57
CA SER A 225 40.22 -26.13 -21.99
C SER A 225 39.58 -27.42 -22.53
N GLY A 226 38.87 -27.29 -23.65
CA GLY A 226 38.09 -28.39 -24.25
C GLY A 226 36.70 -28.62 -23.66
N ALA A 227 36.31 -27.87 -22.63
CA ALA A 227 34.96 -27.92 -22.03
C ALA A 227 34.11 -26.70 -22.43
N THR A 228 32.79 -26.85 -22.32
CA THR A 228 31.80 -25.80 -22.55
C THR A 228 30.86 -25.67 -21.34
N SER A 229 30.68 -24.46 -20.82
CA SER A 229 29.61 -24.13 -19.86
C SER A 229 28.66 -23.12 -20.48
N ASN A 230 27.40 -23.52 -20.67
CA ASN A 230 26.30 -22.66 -21.07
C ASN A 230 25.49 -22.27 -19.83
N MET A 231 25.13 -21.00 -19.72
CA MET A 231 24.24 -20.51 -18.67
C MET A 231 23.19 -19.57 -19.26
N THR A 232 21.94 -19.78 -18.89
CA THR A 232 20.81 -18.89 -19.21
C THR A 232 20.14 -18.45 -17.91
N ILE A 233 19.94 -17.15 -17.73
CA ILE A 233 19.28 -16.56 -16.56
C ILE A 233 18.08 -15.74 -17.05
N THR A 234 16.89 -16.02 -16.53
CA THR A 234 15.64 -15.27 -16.83
C THR A 234 14.90 -14.91 -15.54
N ASN A 235 14.03 -13.91 -15.57
CA ASN A 235 13.07 -13.58 -14.50
C ASN A 235 13.67 -13.57 -13.09
N SER A 236 14.92 -13.13 -12.92
CA SER A 236 15.71 -13.34 -11.69
C SER A 236 16.30 -12.04 -11.14
N ILE A 237 16.53 -12.01 -9.82
CA ILE A 237 17.17 -10.89 -9.12
C ILE A 237 18.50 -11.34 -8.55
N ILE A 238 19.57 -10.61 -8.86
CA ILE A 238 20.92 -10.86 -8.36
C ILE A 238 21.41 -9.57 -7.72
N SER A 239 21.49 -9.50 -6.39
CA SER A 239 21.82 -8.22 -5.74
C SER A 239 22.71 -8.31 -4.50
N ASN A 240 23.41 -7.21 -4.22
CA ASN A 240 24.20 -6.99 -2.99
C ASN A 240 25.33 -8.00 -2.74
N ASN A 241 25.77 -8.76 -3.76
CA ASN A 241 26.87 -9.71 -3.61
C ASN A 241 28.21 -8.97 -3.48
N SER A 242 29.13 -9.50 -2.67
CA SER A 242 30.32 -8.76 -2.20
C SER A 242 31.36 -8.42 -3.29
N SER A 243 31.23 -9.01 -4.48
CA SER A 243 32.09 -8.78 -5.63
C SER A 243 31.25 -8.49 -6.88
N TYR A 244 31.23 -9.38 -7.88
CA TYR A 244 30.42 -9.20 -9.09
C TYR A 244 29.07 -9.90 -8.99
N GLY A 245 28.05 -9.33 -9.64
CA GLY A 245 26.74 -9.97 -9.79
C GLY A 245 26.88 -11.24 -10.62
N ILE A 246 27.41 -11.11 -11.84
CA ILE A 246 27.72 -12.22 -12.74
C ILE A 246 29.16 -12.10 -13.24
N TYR A 247 29.98 -13.12 -12.94
CA TYR A 247 31.36 -13.21 -13.39
C TYR A 247 31.56 -14.36 -14.39
N ARG A 248 31.78 -14.01 -15.65
CA ARG A 248 32.16 -14.98 -16.69
C ARG A 248 33.68 -15.05 -16.81
N ASN A 249 34.26 -16.21 -16.51
CA ASN A 249 35.65 -16.48 -16.83
C ASN A 249 35.83 -16.69 -18.34
N VAL A 250 36.91 -16.17 -18.90
CA VAL A 250 37.26 -16.27 -20.32
C VAL A 250 38.73 -16.68 -20.49
N GLY A 251 39.05 -17.45 -21.53
CA GLY A 251 40.43 -17.79 -21.90
C GLY A 251 40.93 -19.20 -21.56
N ALA A 252 40.09 -20.08 -21.00
CA ALA A 252 40.40 -21.49 -20.80
C ALA A 252 39.54 -22.39 -21.72
N GLY A 253 38.27 -22.61 -21.35
CA GLY A 253 37.25 -23.25 -22.19
C GLY A 253 36.26 -22.26 -22.80
N THR A 254 35.17 -22.81 -23.33
CA THR A 254 34.03 -22.04 -23.84
C THR A 254 33.07 -21.72 -22.71
N THR A 255 32.79 -20.45 -22.46
CA THR A 255 31.75 -20.00 -21.53
C THR A 255 30.72 -19.16 -22.29
N ASN A 256 29.45 -19.53 -22.21
CA ASN A 256 28.33 -18.81 -22.82
C ASN A 256 27.39 -18.37 -21.70
N VAL A 257 27.03 -17.10 -21.65
CA VAL A 257 26.13 -16.53 -20.63
C VAL A 257 25.12 -15.63 -21.33
N THR A 258 23.85 -15.99 -21.21
CA THR A 258 22.70 -15.21 -21.66
C THR A 258 21.88 -14.80 -20.44
N ILE A 259 21.49 -13.53 -20.36
CA ILE A 259 20.58 -13.04 -19.33
C ILE A 259 19.56 -12.08 -19.93
N THR A 260 18.30 -12.20 -19.50
CA THR A 260 17.15 -11.39 -19.93
C THR A 260 16.14 -11.25 -18.79
N TYR A 261 15.28 -10.24 -18.83
CA TYR A 261 14.15 -10.05 -17.91
C TYR A 261 14.57 -10.19 -16.44
N SER A 262 15.67 -9.54 -16.07
CA SER A 262 16.37 -9.79 -14.80
C SER A 262 16.98 -8.50 -14.26
N ASN A 263 16.98 -8.36 -12.94
CA ASN A 263 17.57 -7.24 -12.22
C ASN A 263 18.91 -7.65 -11.60
N VAL A 264 20.00 -7.01 -12.00
CA VAL A 264 21.34 -7.24 -11.45
C VAL A 264 21.86 -5.91 -10.91
N TRP A 265 21.94 -5.76 -9.58
CA TRP A 265 22.17 -4.45 -8.95
C TRP A 265 22.97 -4.48 -7.64
N GLY A 266 23.68 -3.38 -7.35
CA GLY A 266 24.16 -3.06 -6.00
C GLY A 266 25.28 -3.95 -5.47
N GLN A 267 26.05 -4.57 -6.36
CA GLN A 267 27.16 -5.47 -6.00
C GLN A 267 28.39 -4.67 -5.53
N GLY A 268 29.25 -5.30 -4.72
CA GLY A 268 30.46 -4.67 -4.16
C GLY A 268 31.57 -4.32 -5.17
N ALA A 269 31.46 -4.77 -6.43
CA ALA A 269 32.36 -4.41 -7.53
C ALA A 269 31.62 -3.85 -8.75
N ASN A 270 30.97 -4.71 -9.54
CA ASN A 270 30.15 -4.32 -10.71
C ASN A 270 29.08 -5.40 -10.95
N ASP A 271 27.98 -5.06 -11.62
CA ASP A 271 26.94 -6.03 -11.97
C ASP A 271 27.44 -7.18 -12.85
N PHE A 272 28.33 -6.90 -13.81
CA PHE A 272 28.81 -7.86 -14.80
C PHE A 272 30.35 -7.85 -14.96
N ALA A 273 30.93 -9.01 -15.27
CA ALA A 273 32.28 -9.13 -15.80
C ALA A 273 32.33 -10.11 -16.98
N ASN A 274 32.81 -9.64 -18.14
CA ASN A 274 32.89 -10.37 -19.42
C ASN A 274 31.55 -10.90 -19.96
N VAL A 275 30.42 -10.39 -19.45
CA VAL A 275 29.05 -10.64 -19.93
C VAL A 275 28.51 -9.34 -20.55
N ALA A 276 27.66 -9.46 -21.57
CA ALA A 276 27.01 -8.31 -22.19
C ALA A 276 25.79 -7.89 -21.36
N SER A 277 25.72 -6.62 -20.95
CA SER A 277 24.71 -6.09 -20.01
C SER A 277 23.42 -5.59 -20.70
N ASN A 278 23.13 -6.07 -21.91
CA ASN A 278 22.11 -5.51 -22.80
C ASN A 278 21.13 -6.57 -23.37
N GLY A 279 20.80 -7.58 -22.56
CA GLY A 279 19.66 -8.47 -22.86
C GLY A 279 18.32 -7.72 -22.88
N ALA A 280 17.30 -8.33 -23.47
CA ALA A 280 15.93 -7.84 -23.35
C ALA A 280 15.49 -7.85 -21.87
N GLY A 281 14.74 -6.84 -21.42
CA GLY A 281 14.26 -6.74 -20.03
C GLY A 281 15.37 -6.68 -18.96
N MET A 282 16.56 -6.17 -19.28
CA MET A 282 17.63 -6.05 -18.28
C MET A 282 17.50 -4.76 -17.46
N HIS A 283 17.54 -4.91 -16.15
CA HIS A 283 17.48 -3.82 -15.18
C HIS A 283 18.71 -3.84 -14.24
N SER A 284 19.09 -2.66 -13.75
CA SER A 284 19.98 -2.50 -12.59
C SER A 284 19.40 -1.34 -11.76
N ALA A 285 18.61 -1.69 -10.75
CA ALA A 285 17.99 -0.75 -9.81
C ALA A 285 17.71 -1.47 -8.48
N ASN A 286 17.65 -0.73 -7.38
CA ASN A 286 17.33 -1.29 -6.05
C ASN A 286 16.05 -2.14 -6.10
N PRO A 287 16.09 -3.45 -5.74
CA PRO A 287 14.91 -4.31 -5.73
C PRO A 287 13.82 -3.90 -4.73
N LEU A 288 14.09 -2.96 -3.81
CA LEU A 288 13.17 -2.49 -2.77
C LEU A 288 12.52 -3.63 -1.99
N TYR A 289 13.37 -4.50 -1.41
CA TYR A 289 12.93 -5.57 -0.52
C TYR A 289 12.35 -5.03 0.80
N VAL A 290 11.36 -5.74 1.36
CA VAL A 290 10.65 -5.34 2.60
C VAL A 290 11.59 -5.11 3.79
N SER A 291 12.40 -6.10 4.15
CA SER A 291 13.32 -6.02 5.31
C SER A 291 14.52 -6.96 5.15
N PRO A 292 15.41 -6.68 4.16
CA PRO A 292 16.48 -7.60 3.77
C PRO A 292 17.52 -7.82 4.88
N GLY A 293 17.65 -6.88 5.82
CA GLY A 293 18.53 -7.00 7.00
C GLY A 293 18.11 -8.08 8.01
N VAL A 294 16.83 -8.46 8.06
CA VAL A 294 16.33 -9.65 8.79
C VAL A 294 16.05 -10.83 7.85
N GLY A 295 16.36 -10.67 6.56
CA GLY A 295 16.23 -11.71 5.55
C GLY A 295 14.83 -11.84 4.93
N ASN A 296 13.95 -10.85 5.03
CA ASN A 296 12.78 -10.79 4.15
C ASN A 296 13.19 -10.20 2.79
N LEU A 297 13.04 -11.00 1.72
CA LEU A 297 13.39 -10.65 0.35
C LEU A 297 12.16 -10.59 -0.59
N ARG A 298 10.94 -10.49 -0.04
CA ARG A 298 9.77 -10.09 -0.84
C ARG A 298 9.97 -8.68 -1.38
N LEU A 299 9.38 -8.40 -2.54
CA LEU A 299 9.37 -7.06 -3.14
C LEU A 299 8.33 -6.18 -2.44
N THR A 300 8.55 -4.86 -2.43
CA THR A 300 7.53 -3.88 -2.02
C THR A 300 6.79 -3.28 -3.22
N SER A 301 5.68 -2.58 -2.96
CA SER A 301 4.70 -2.09 -3.93
C SER A 301 5.31 -1.39 -5.15
N ASN A 302 6.31 -0.53 -4.92
CA ASN A 302 6.94 0.31 -5.94
C ASN A 302 8.23 -0.30 -6.51
N SER A 303 8.52 -1.58 -6.22
CA SER A 303 9.76 -2.20 -6.69
C SER A 303 9.86 -2.19 -8.23
N PRO A 304 11.01 -1.80 -8.80
CA PRO A 304 11.28 -1.90 -10.24
C PRO A 304 11.50 -3.36 -10.71
N SER A 305 11.40 -4.33 -9.80
CA SER A 305 11.41 -5.77 -10.10
C SER A 305 10.00 -6.37 -10.15
N ARG A 306 8.96 -5.55 -9.94
CA ARG A 306 7.58 -5.91 -10.27
C ARG A 306 7.31 -5.68 -11.75
N PHE A 307 6.44 -6.50 -12.34
CA PHE A 307 6.07 -6.53 -13.76
C PHE A 307 7.26 -6.54 -14.76
N ALA A 308 8.46 -6.91 -14.33
CA ALA A 308 9.71 -6.82 -15.11
C ALA A 308 10.08 -8.13 -15.86
N GLY A 309 9.25 -9.16 -15.75
CA GLY A 309 9.44 -10.47 -16.36
C GLY A 309 9.10 -10.51 -17.86
N ASP A 310 9.41 -11.64 -18.48
CA ASP A 310 9.20 -11.88 -19.93
C ASP A 310 7.73 -11.86 -20.39
N MET A 311 6.79 -12.05 -19.45
CA MET A 311 5.34 -11.97 -19.66
C MET A 311 4.70 -10.81 -18.88
N GLY A 312 5.50 -9.87 -18.37
CA GLY A 312 5.02 -8.76 -17.52
C GLY A 312 4.70 -9.16 -16.08
N GLN A 313 5.26 -10.27 -15.60
CA GLN A 313 5.12 -10.75 -14.21
C GLN A 313 6.25 -10.25 -13.29
N ASP A 314 6.09 -10.41 -11.98
CA ASP A 314 7.13 -10.08 -11.00
C ASP A 314 8.32 -11.07 -11.09
N ILE A 315 9.55 -10.56 -10.88
CA ILE A 315 10.79 -11.35 -11.03
C ILE A 315 11.45 -11.68 -9.68
N GLY A 316 12.28 -12.72 -9.66
CA GLY A 316 12.86 -13.29 -8.44
C GLY A 316 12.06 -14.49 -7.91
N ALA A 317 12.38 -14.91 -6.70
CA ALA A 317 11.93 -16.18 -6.11
C ALA A 317 10.79 -16.09 -5.08
N LEU A 318 10.28 -14.90 -4.81
CA LEU A 318 9.23 -14.68 -3.81
C LEU A 318 8.13 -13.80 -4.42
N PRO A 319 6.85 -14.18 -4.31
CA PRO A 319 5.75 -13.35 -4.80
C PRO A 319 5.64 -12.06 -3.99
N TYR A 320 5.17 -11.01 -4.66
CA TYR A 320 4.63 -9.82 -4.03
C TYR A 320 3.27 -10.15 -3.37
N VAL A 321 3.05 -9.64 -2.16
CA VAL A 321 1.81 -9.85 -1.38
C VAL A 321 1.40 -8.56 -0.68
N SER A 322 1.25 -7.48 -1.47
CA SER A 322 0.79 -6.16 -1.01
C SER A 322 1.68 -5.46 0.04
N ASP A 323 2.96 -5.83 0.15
CA ASP A 323 3.92 -5.13 1.01
C ASP A 323 4.15 -3.68 0.53
N PRO A 324 3.84 -2.63 1.32
CA PRO A 324 4.02 -1.24 0.87
C PRO A 324 5.49 -0.83 0.82
N THR A 325 5.89 0.00 -0.14
CA THR A 325 7.20 0.68 -0.13
C THR A 325 7.17 1.86 0.86
N PRO A 326 7.95 1.86 1.96
CA PRO A 326 7.80 2.86 3.04
C PRO A 326 8.26 4.29 2.72
N THR A 327 8.62 4.58 1.46
CA THR A 327 9.23 5.85 1.02
C THR A 327 8.93 6.09 -0.46
N LEU A 328 8.85 7.36 -0.86
CA LEU A 328 8.59 7.73 -2.25
C LEU A 328 9.86 7.57 -3.10
N GLN A 329 9.99 6.41 -3.73
CA GLN A 329 11.01 6.00 -4.70
C GLN A 329 10.50 4.78 -5.48
N GLY A 330 11.23 4.33 -6.50
CA GLY A 330 10.90 3.18 -7.32
C GLY A 330 9.99 3.53 -8.49
N VAL A 331 9.05 2.66 -8.81
CA VAL A 331 8.06 2.84 -9.89
C VAL A 331 6.66 2.93 -9.28
N LEU A 332 5.90 3.97 -9.62
CA LEU A 332 4.50 4.08 -9.24
C LEU A 332 3.67 3.24 -10.22
N TRP A 333 3.26 2.03 -9.80
CA TRP A 333 2.54 1.10 -10.67
C TRP A 333 1.02 1.31 -10.74
N VAL A 334 0.49 2.25 -9.96
CA VAL A 334 -0.92 2.62 -9.90
C VAL A 334 -1.05 4.15 -9.87
N ASP A 335 -2.20 4.67 -10.31
CA ASP A 335 -2.49 6.09 -10.24
C ASP A 335 -2.37 6.58 -8.79
N THR A 336 -1.55 7.61 -8.59
CA THR A 336 -1.08 8.03 -7.27
C THR A 336 -1.40 9.50 -7.07
N MET A 337 -2.18 9.83 -6.04
CA MET A 337 -2.41 11.22 -5.62
C MET A 337 -1.52 11.56 -4.42
N LEU A 338 -0.76 12.66 -4.51
CA LEU A 338 0.06 13.19 -3.43
C LEU A 338 -0.41 14.59 -3.02
N SER A 339 -0.50 14.80 -1.71
CA SER A 339 -0.79 16.07 -1.06
C SER A 339 0.31 16.42 -0.04
N GLY A 340 0.31 17.67 0.46
CA GLY A 340 1.18 18.10 1.56
C GLY A 340 2.68 18.06 1.23
N ALA A 341 3.52 17.75 2.22
CA ALA A 341 4.96 17.68 2.08
C ALA A 341 5.46 16.23 1.99
N GLN A 342 6.09 15.87 0.88
CA GLN A 342 6.57 14.52 0.57
C GLN A 342 8.08 14.49 0.37
N ASN A 343 8.74 13.38 0.70
CA ASN A 343 10.20 13.21 0.54
C ASN A 343 10.51 12.15 -0.52
N VAL A 344 11.15 12.56 -1.63
CA VAL A 344 11.60 11.65 -2.70
C VAL A 344 13.04 11.23 -2.41
N VAL A 345 13.27 9.94 -2.13
CA VAL A 345 14.53 9.44 -1.52
C VAL A 345 15.47 8.69 -2.48
N GLY A 346 15.02 8.47 -3.70
CA GLY A 346 15.72 7.80 -4.80
C GLY A 346 14.87 7.91 -6.05
N ASP A 347 15.39 7.46 -7.20
CA ASP A 347 14.69 7.59 -8.49
C ASP A 347 13.20 7.20 -8.41
N LEU A 348 12.34 8.07 -8.94
CA LEU A 348 10.88 7.90 -8.95
C LEU A 348 10.39 7.88 -10.40
N THR A 349 9.82 6.77 -10.84
CA THR A 349 9.30 6.59 -12.20
C THR A 349 7.78 6.55 -12.22
N VAL A 350 7.17 7.39 -13.05
CA VAL A 350 5.76 7.30 -13.44
C VAL A 350 5.70 6.58 -14.81
N PRO A 351 5.37 5.28 -14.86
CA PRO A 351 5.37 4.49 -16.09
C PRO A 351 4.25 4.91 -17.05
N ALA A 352 4.34 4.49 -18.31
CA ALA A 352 3.30 4.77 -19.31
C ALA A 352 1.97 4.14 -18.89
N GLY A 353 0.88 4.90 -19.02
CA GLY A 353 -0.47 4.50 -18.58
C GLY A 353 -0.83 4.89 -17.15
N VAL A 354 0.13 5.30 -16.31
CA VAL A 354 -0.11 5.74 -14.93
C VAL A 354 -0.09 7.26 -14.80
N THR A 355 -0.92 7.80 -13.91
CA THR A 355 -1.01 9.22 -13.54
C THR A 355 -0.45 9.48 -12.14
N LEU A 356 0.51 10.40 -12.03
CA LEU A 356 0.88 11.04 -10.77
C LEU A 356 0.13 12.38 -10.65
N THR A 357 -0.82 12.45 -9.73
CA THR A 357 -1.56 13.67 -9.40
C THR A 357 -0.93 14.35 -8.18
N LEU A 358 -0.63 15.64 -8.30
CA LEU A 358 -0.14 16.48 -7.21
C LEU A 358 -1.22 17.53 -6.90
N SER A 359 -1.76 17.50 -5.68
CA SER A 359 -2.79 18.43 -5.20
C SER A 359 -2.24 19.86 -5.02
N PRO A 360 -3.09 20.91 -4.94
CA PRO A 360 -2.65 22.27 -4.62
C PRO A 360 -1.72 22.32 -3.40
N GLY A 361 -0.66 23.12 -3.47
CA GLY A 361 0.32 23.31 -2.38
C GLY A 361 1.31 22.16 -2.15
N THR A 362 1.20 21.05 -2.90
CA THR A 362 2.07 19.87 -2.70
C THR A 362 3.54 20.22 -2.89
N THR A 363 4.38 19.77 -1.96
CA THR A 363 5.83 20.01 -1.96
C THR A 363 6.59 18.70 -1.99
N LEU A 364 7.22 18.38 -3.12
CA LEU A 364 8.13 17.25 -3.25
C LEU A 364 9.57 17.70 -2.90
N SER A 365 10.11 17.14 -1.82
CA SER A 365 11.46 17.41 -1.31
C SER A 365 12.39 16.26 -1.72
N VAL A 366 13.22 16.50 -2.73
CA VAL A 366 14.07 15.50 -3.39
C VAL A 366 15.45 15.44 -2.73
N VAL A 367 15.94 14.25 -2.38
CA VAL A 367 17.25 14.11 -1.71
C VAL A 367 18.43 14.47 -2.61
N ASN A 368 19.48 15.04 -2.02
CA ASN A 368 20.81 15.07 -2.63
C ASN A 368 21.50 13.71 -2.44
N GLY A 369 21.32 12.84 -3.42
CA GLY A 369 21.72 11.44 -3.44
C GLY A 369 20.73 10.62 -4.26
N ASP A 370 20.87 9.31 -4.27
CA ASP A 370 19.96 8.38 -4.94
C ASP A 370 19.88 7.05 -4.16
N GLY A 371 18.69 6.71 -3.64
CA GLY A 371 18.41 5.45 -2.94
C GLY A 371 18.11 4.26 -3.85
N MET A 372 17.85 4.49 -5.14
CA MET A 372 17.65 3.44 -6.16
C MET A 372 18.98 3.01 -6.79
N GLY A 373 19.97 3.89 -6.81
CA GLY A 373 21.29 3.65 -7.39
C GLY A 373 21.21 3.34 -8.88
N SER A 374 20.42 4.10 -9.65
CA SER A 374 19.98 3.72 -11.00
C SER A 374 19.94 4.89 -12.00
N GLY A 375 18.90 4.98 -12.83
CA GLY A 375 18.61 6.13 -13.68
C GLY A 375 19.63 6.46 -14.76
N LEU A 376 19.67 7.74 -15.14
CA LEU A 376 20.69 8.39 -15.97
C LEU A 376 21.95 8.72 -15.16
N THR A 377 21.86 8.82 -13.84
CA THR A 377 22.97 8.98 -12.90
C THR A 377 22.68 8.39 -11.52
N THR A 378 23.37 7.29 -11.20
CA THR A 378 23.37 6.53 -9.92
C THR A 378 23.87 7.30 -8.67
N THR A 379 23.84 8.63 -8.72
CA THR A 379 24.30 9.56 -7.67
C THR A 379 23.32 10.70 -7.38
N LYS A 380 22.24 10.84 -8.16
CA LYS A 380 21.24 11.92 -8.01
C LYS A 380 19.86 11.44 -8.39
N THR A 381 18.91 11.58 -7.47
CA THR A 381 17.51 11.24 -7.66
C THR A 381 16.92 11.93 -8.89
N GLU A 382 16.26 11.12 -9.71
CA GLU A 382 15.52 11.49 -10.92
C GLU A 382 14.01 11.33 -10.70
N ILE A 383 13.20 12.24 -11.24
CA ILE A 383 11.75 12.02 -11.37
C ILE A 383 11.47 11.78 -12.85
N THR A 384 11.34 10.52 -13.25
CA THR A 384 11.19 10.08 -14.63
C THR A 384 9.72 9.88 -14.98
N LEU A 385 9.25 10.59 -16.01
CA LEU A 385 7.86 10.63 -16.44
C LEU A 385 7.72 9.99 -17.83
N ARG A 386 6.93 8.92 -17.88
CA ARG A 386 6.52 8.20 -19.09
C ARG A 386 5.00 8.12 -19.26
N GLY A 387 4.26 8.21 -18.16
CA GLY A 387 2.81 8.43 -18.12
C GLY A 387 2.46 9.92 -17.96
N THR A 388 1.50 10.20 -17.10
CA THR A 388 0.93 11.54 -16.89
C THR A 388 1.37 12.15 -15.57
N LEU A 389 1.75 13.43 -15.58
CA LEU A 389 1.87 14.27 -14.39
C LEU A 389 0.72 15.28 -14.41
N SER A 390 -0.11 15.28 -13.37
CA SER A 390 -1.18 16.26 -13.15
C SER A 390 -0.88 17.12 -11.94
N ALA A 391 -0.27 18.29 -12.17
CA ALA A 391 0.08 19.25 -11.13
C ALA A 391 -0.99 20.34 -11.05
N LEU A 392 -1.95 20.16 -10.12
CA LEU A 392 -3.14 20.98 -9.96
C LEU A 392 -2.89 22.20 -9.04
N GLY A 393 -1.79 22.92 -9.24
CA GLY A 393 -1.40 24.04 -8.40
C GLY A 393 -2.27 25.28 -8.63
N THR A 394 -2.37 26.15 -7.62
CA THR A 394 -3.07 27.44 -7.73
C THR A 394 -2.15 28.60 -7.35
N THR A 395 -2.54 29.82 -7.69
CA THR A 395 -1.74 31.03 -7.38
C THR A 395 -1.61 31.27 -5.86
N ALA A 396 -2.55 30.76 -5.06
CA ALA A 396 -2.46 30.74 -3.59
C ALA A 396 -1.71 29.51 -3.03
N ALA A 397 -1.77 28.37 -3.73
CA ALA A 397 -1.16 27.11 -3.33
C ALA A 397 -0.37 26.47 -4.50
N PRO A 398 0.81 27.02 -4.86
CA PRO A 398 1.64 26.51 -5.94
C PRO A 398 2.32 25.19 -5.54
N ILE A 399 2.52 24.31 -6.52
CA ILE A 399 3.19 23.01 -6.31
C ILE A 399 4.69 23.20 -6.46
N THR A 400 5.48 22.65 -5.54
CA THR A 400 6.94 22.86 -5.52
C THR A 400 7.73 21.56 -5.51
N ILE A 401 8.58 21.34 -6.51
CA ILE A 401 9.57 20.26 -6.53
C ILE A 401 10.95 20.87 -6.31
N LYS A 402 11.63 20.52 -5.21
CA LYS A 402 12.88 21.16 -4.78
C LYS A 402 13.82 20.17 -4.09
N ALA A 403 15.11 20.52 -4.01
CA ALA A 403 16.04 19.81 -3.13
C ALA A 403 15.59 19.87 -1.66
N ASN A 404 15.74 18.77 -0.92
CA ASN A 404 15.37 18.64 0.49
C ASN A 404 16.29 19.46 1.43
N ALA A 405 17.53 19.70 1.03
CA ALA A 405 18.52 20.45 1.78
C ALA A 405 19.42 21.25 0.84
N GLY A 406 19.77 22.48 1.23
CA GLY A 406 20.56 23.39 0.40
C GLY A 406 19.74 24.14 -0.66
N SER A 407 20.37 25.17 -1.25
CA SER A 407 19.73 26.12 -2.18
C SER A 407 20.56 26.41 -3.43
N SER A 408 21.62 25.63 -3.67
CA SER A 408 22.39 25.73 -4.91
C SER A 408 21.79 24.86 -6.01
N ALA A 409 22.03 25.21 -7.27
CA ALA A 409 21.71 24.38 -8.41
C ALA A 409 22.36 22.98 -8.32
N GLY A 410 21.70 21.98 -8.92
CA GLY A 410 22.27 20.66 -9.17
C GLY A 410 22.33 19.67 -7.99
N HIS A 411 21.49 19.78 -6.96
CA HIS A 411 21.43 18.80 -5.85
C HIS A 411 20.77 17.48 -6.27
N TRP A 412 19.71 17.55 -7.06
CA TRP A 412 19.05 16.40 -7.69
C TRP A 412 19.16 16.51 -9.22
N TYR A 413 18.69 15.52 -9.98
CA TYR A 413 18.87 15.54 -11.44
C TYR A 413 17.84 16.44 -12.13
N GLY A 414 16.55 16.10 -12.04
CA GLY A 414 15.47 16.88 -12.65
C GLY A 414 14.18 16.09 -12.86
N LEU A 415 13.15 16.77 -13.38
CA LEU A 415 12.00 16.12 -14.01
C LEU A 415 12.42 15.68 -15.42
N VAL A 416 12.45 14.37 -15.67
CA VAL A 416 12.95 13.75 -16.90
C VAL A 416 11.79 13.19 -17.71
N LEU A 417 11.70 13.57 -18.99
CA LEU A 417 10.77 13.02 -19.96
C LEU A 417 11.57 12.28 -21.04
N ASP A 418 11.50 10.96 -21.04
CA ASP A 418 12.32 10.09 -21.88
C ASP A 418 11.55 9.23 -22.90
N THR A 419 10.24 9.45 -23.02
CA THR A 419 9.39 8.75 -23.99
C THR A 419 8.36 9.67 -24.65
N PRO A 420 7.91 9.37 -25.89
CA PRO A 420 6.87 10.15 -26.58
C PRO A 420 5.48 10.16 -25.94
N GLY A 421 5.21 9.29 -24.96
CA GLY A 421 3.92 9.20 -24.27
C GLY A 421 3.78 10.12 -23.05
N ALA A 422 4.86 10.78 -22.62
CA ALA A 422 4.88 11.58 -21.41
C ALA A 422 4.02 12.85 -21.52
N VAL A 423 3.03 12.99 -20.62
CA VAL A 423 2.11 14.14 -20.56
C VAL A 423 2.32 14.95 -19.28
N VAL A 424 2.46 16.27 -19.40
CA VAL A 424 2.45 17.19 -18.26
C VAL A 424 1.24 18.11 -18.38
N SER A 425 0.29 17.96 -17.47
CA SER A 425 -0.75 18.94 -17.21
C SER A 425 -0.38 19.68 -15.93
N SER A 426 0.06 20.93 -16.06
CA SER A 426 0.54 21.72 -14.93
C SER A 426 -0.08 23.12 -14.89
N LEU A 427 -0.49 23.51 -13.69
CA LEU A 427 -0.79 24.87 -13.30
C LEU A 427 0.06 25.19 -12.06
N GLN A 428 0.72 26.34 -12.07
CA GLN A 428 1.56 26.82 -10.96
C GLN A 428 2.56 25.79 -10.41
N LEU A 429 3.32 25.14 -11.30
CA LEU A 429 4.36 24.15 -10.96
C LEU A 429 5.74 24.81 -10.89
N VAL A 430 6.37 24.78 -9.72
CA VAL A 430 7.69 25.39 -9.44
C VAL A 430 8.74 24.30 -9.27
N ILE A 431 9.84 24.35 -10.04
CA ILE A 431 10.93 23.37 -9.99
C ILE A 431 12.27 24.04 -9.67
N GLN A 432 12.94 23.60 -8.61
CA GLN A 432 14.11 24.27 -8.03
C GLN A 432 15.29 23.36 -7.64
N HIS A 433 16.49 23.93 -7.71
CA HIS A 433 17.76 23.33 -7.23
C HIS A 433 18.18 22.04 -7.97
N ALA A 434 17.55 21.74 -9.10
CA ALA A 434 17.84 20.59 -9.96
C ALA A 434 19.08 20.83 -10.84
N SER A 435 19.54 19.78 -11.53
CA SER A 435 20.52 19.89 -12.61
C SER A 435 19.82 20.36 -13.90
N HIS A 436 18.61 19.89 -14.14
CA HIS A 436 17.67 20.37 -15.16
C HIS A 436 16.30 20.57 -14.50
N GLY A 437 15.67 21.73 -14.60
CA GLY A 437 14.30 21.92 -14.11
C GLY A 437 13.34 20.96 -14.84
N VAL A 438 13.41 20.98 -16.17
CA VAL A 438 12.87 19.90 -17.03
C VAL A 438 13.97 19.43 -17.99
N LEU A 439 14.10 18.11 -18.15
CA LEU A 439 14.91 17.47 -19.19
C LEU A 439 14.01 16.67 -20.12
N VAL A 440 14.08 16.90 -21.42
CA VAL A 440 13.40 16.10 -22.44
C VAL A 440 14.44 15.44 -23.34
N THR A 441 14.44 14.10 -23.42
CA THR A 441 15.43 13.32 -24.20
C THR A 441 14.83 12.69 -25.46
N ASP A 442 13.54 12.35 -25.43
CA ASP A 442 12.71 11.99 -26.58
C ASP A 442 11.27 12.51 -26.36
N GLY A 443 10.41 12.43 -27.38
CA GLY A 443 9.04 12.93 -27.32
C GLY A 443 8.87 14.42 -27.62
N ALA A 444 7.65 14.93 -27.45
CA ALA A 444 7.28 16.33 -27.71
C ALA A 444 6.20 16.85 -26.74
N PRO A 445 6.45 16.85 -25.41
CA PRO A 445 5.49 17.27 -24.40
C PRO A 445 5.03 18.73 -24.56
N ALA A 446 3.78 18.98 -24.16
CA ALA A 446 3.34 20.32 -23.81
C ALA A 446 3.78 20.64 -22.37
N LEU A 447 4.32 21.84 -22.14
CA LEU A 447 4.85 22.31 -20.87
C LEU A 447 4.24 23.70 -20.60
N ASN A 448 3.17 23.73 -19.79
CA ASN A 448 2.41 24.95 -19.51
C ASN A 448 2.56 25.37 -18.03
N GLY A 449 2.69 26.67 -17.74
CA GLY A 449 2.65 27.16 -16.36
C GLY A 449 3.78 26.66 -15.45
N ILE A 450 4.97 26.37 -16.00
CA ILE A 450 6.13 25.84 -15.25
C ILE A 450 7.12 26.97 -14.94
N MET A 451 7.44 27.16 -13.66
CA MET A 451 8.54 28.01 -13.20
C MET A 451 9.78 27.17 -12.86
N ALA A 452 10.75 27.12 -13.77
CA ALA A 452 12.05 26.50 -13.51
C ALA A 452 13.04 27.58 -13.01
N ALA A 453 13.31 27.57 -11.69
CA ALA A 453 14.13 28.59 -11.03
C ALA A 453 15.30 28.00 -10.22
N ASN A 454 16.45 28.69 -10.22
CA ASN A 454 17.65 28.30 -9.44
C ASN A 454 18.21 26.88 -9.74
N ASN A 455 17.92 26.32 -10.92
CA ASN A 455 18.49 25.04 -11.38
C ASN A 455 19.82 25.28 -12.12
N THR A 456 20.51 24.23 -12.60
CA THR A 456 21.65 24.46 -13.52
C THR A 456 21.15 24.88 -14.89
N TYR A 457 20.16 24.15 -15.45
CA TYR A 457 19.42 24.56 -16.64
C TYR A 457 17.93 24.67 -16.30
N GLY A 458 17.24 25.69 -16.81
CA GLY A 458 15.79 25.83 -16.62
C GLY A 458 15.02 24.70 -17.32
N MET A 459 15.07 24.68 -18.65
CA MET A 459 14.61 23.55 -19.48
C MET A 459 15.68 23.13 -20.48
N ASN A 460 15.87 21.82 -20.66
CA ASN A 460 16.90 21.25 -21.52
C ASN A 460 16.33 20.16 -22.44
N PHE A 461 16.55 20.29 -23.75
CA PHE A 461 16.12 19.35 -24.77
C PHE A 461 17.35 18.71 -25.42
N THR A 462 17.44 17.40 -25.39
CA THR A 462 18.59 16.61 -25.88
C THR A 462 18.09 15.37 -26.63
N GLY A 463 19.00 14.55 -27.16
CA GLY A 463 18.62 13.33 -27.89
C GLY A 463 17.86 13.66 -29.17
N LYS A 464 16.54 13.45 -29.13
CA LYS A 464 15.55 13.89 -30.14
C LYS A 464 14.46 14.79 -29.57
N GLY A 465 14.40 14.96 -28.25
CA GLY A 465 13.31 15.64 -27.54
C GLY A 465 12.96 17.01 -28.12
N GLY A 466 11.68 17.21 -28.40
CA GLY A 466 11.06 18.49 -28.75
C GLY A 466 10.06 18.91 -27.67
N GLY A 467 9.20 19.89 -27.95
CA GLY A 467 8.10 20.25 -27.06
C GLY A 467 7.56 21.67 -27.25
N ALA A 468 6.44 21.97 -26.59
CA ALA A 468 5.80 23.29 -26.62
C ALA A 468 5.74 23.90 -25.21
N ILE A 469 6.53 24.94 -25.00
CA ILE A 469 6.65 25.69 -23.74
C ILE A 469 5.69 26.89 -23.80
N THR A 470 4.80 27.02 -22.81
CA THR A 470 3.78 28.07 -22.70
C THR A 470 3.65 28.58 -21.27
N ASN A 471 3.33 29.87 -21.08
CA ASN A 471 3.15 30.53 -19.77
C ASN A 471 4.22 30.18 -18.73
N SER A 472 5.47 30.00 -19.17
CA SER A 472 6.53 29.40 -18.34
C SER A 472 7.62 30.42 -18.02
N ILE A 473 8.29 30.22 -16.88
CA ILE A 473 9.24 31.19 -16.31
C ILE A 473 10.57 30.51 -16.02
N LEU A 474 11.59 30.85 -16.79
CA LEU A 474 12.92 30.22 -16.75
C LEU A 474 13.93 31.23 -16.17
N ARG A 475 14.03 31.28 -14.84
CA ARG A 475 14.74 32.37 -14.13
C ARG A 475 15.88 31.95 -13.22
N ASN A 476 16.93 32.77 -13.14
CA ASN A 476 18.05 32.63 -12.20
C ASN A 476 18.78 31.26 -12.25
N ASN A 477 18.67 30.49 -13.35
CA ASN A 477 19.36 29.21 -13.48
C ASN A 477 20.86 29.46 -13.75
N SER A 478 21.75 28.64 -13.20
CA SER A 478 23.20 28.97 -13.18
C SER A 478 23.92 28.82 -14.53
N SER A 479 23.30 28.13 -15.49
CA SER A 479 23.71 28.05 -16.90
C SER A 479 22.64 28.71 -17.78
N ASN A 480 22.04 27.98 -18.72
CA ASN A 480 21.05 28.53 -19.65
C ASN A 480 19.62 28.46 -19.08
N GLY A 481 18.78 29.43 -19.45
CA GLY A 481 17.33 29.37 -19.19
C GLY A 481 16.68 28.24 -19.99
N LEU A 482 16.79 28.31 -21.32
CA LEU A 482 16.37 27.29 -22.27
C LEU A 482 17.57 26.77 -23.07
N ASN A 483 17.70 25.46 -23.21
CA ASN A 483 18.79 24.82 -23.93
C ASN A 483 18.28 23.74 -24.89
N THR A 484 18.71 23.75 -26.16
CA THR A 484 18.59 22.59 -27.04
C THR A 484 19.97 22.11 -27.48
N SER A 485 20.21 20.80 -27.35
CA SER A 485 21.47 20.13 -27.67
C SER A 485 21.20 18.81 -28.38
N ILE A 486 20.63 18.91 -29.58
CA ILE A 486 20.01 17.80 -30.29
C ILE A 486 21.08 16.93 -30.95
N SER A 487 21.20 15.67 -30.50
CA SER A 487 22.29 14.78 -30.91
C SER A 487 21.92 13.89 -32.10
N SER A 488 20.63 13.69 -32.39
CA SER A 488 20.16 12.92 -33.55
C SER A 488 18.78 13.38 -34.05
N GLY A 489 18.41 13.02 -35.27
CA GLY A 489 17.06 13.23 -35.80
C GLY A 489 16.69 14.71 -36.00
N VAL A 490 15.40 15.02 -35.84
CA VAL A 490 14.84 16.37 -35.94
C VAL A 490 14.03 16.64 -34.68
N SER A 491 14.42 17.67 -33.94
CA SER A 491 13.66 18.20 -32.80
C SER A 491 13.00 19.53 -33.18
N ASN A 492 11.80 19.75 -32.66
CA ASN A 492 11.06 21.00 -32.76
C ASN A 492 10.71 21.46 -31.35
N VAL A 493 11.24 22.62 -30.93
CA VAL A 493 10.93 23.24 -29.64
C VAL A 493 10.32 24.62 -29.90
N SER A 494 9.22 24.94 -29.22
CA SER A 494 8.66 26.29 -29.24
C SER A 494 8.54 26.87 -27.83
N ALA A 495 8.79 28.16 -27.68
CA ALA A 495 8.49 28.94 -26.50
C ALA A 495 7.55 30.09 -26.88
N THR A 496 6.33 30.08 -26.35
CA THR A 496 5.33 31.13 -26.58
C THR A 496 4.85 31.66 -25.24
N ASN A 497 4.69 32.99 -25.08
CA ASN A 497 4.29 33.59 -23.79
C ASN A 497 5.15 33.05 -22.62
N THR A 498 6.47 33.22 -22.76
CA THR A 498 7.48 32.67 -21.85
C THR A 498 8.42 33.78 -21.38
N THR A 499 8.77 33.81 -20.09
CA THR A 499 9.69 34.80 -19.50
C THR A 499 11.01 34.15 -19.09
N ILE A 500 12.13 34.57 -19.68
CA ILE A 500 13.46 34.01 -19.48
C ILE A 500 14.40 35.08 -18.90
N TYR A 501 14.58 35.04 -17.58
CA TYR A 501 15.17 36.14 -16.81
C TYR A 501 16.45 35.76 -16.06
N GLY A 502 17.51 36.57 -16.14
CA GLY A 502 18.57 36.58 -15.13
C GLY A 502 19.43 35.30 -15.05
N ASN A 503 19.47 34.48 -16.10
CA ASN A 503 20.23 33.22 -16.07
C ASN A 503 21.76 33.46 -16.16
N GLY A 504 22.55 32.55 -15.59
CA GLY A 504 24.00 32.66 -15.41
C GLY A 504 24.83 32.52 -16.69
N SER A 505 24.22 32.10 -17.79
CA SER A 505 24.83 32.01 -19.12
C SER A 505 23.91 32.63 -20.18
N ARG A 506 23.34 31.86 -21.11
CA ARG A 506 22.42 32.39 -22.15
C ARG A 506 20.97 32.36 -21.68
N GLY A 507 20.14 33.25 -22.20
CA GLY A 507 18.69 33.09 -22.09
C GLY A 507 18.25 31.81 -22.82
N VAL A 508 18.62 31.73 -24.09
CA VAL A 508 18.36 30.58 -24.97
C VAL A 508 19.64 30.16 -25.69
N GLU A 509 19.94 28.86 -25.72
CA GLU A 509 20.98 28.28 -26.59
C GLU A 509 20.40 27.18 -27.50
N VAL A 510 20.77 27.23 -28.79
CA VAL A 510 20.32 26.27 -29.81
C VAL A 510 21.52 25.59 -30.47
N TYR A 511 21.66 24.29 -30.25
CA TYR A 511 22.70 23.44 -30.81
C TYR A 511 22.13 22.15 -31.43
N ALA A 512 22.77 21.69 -32.49
CA ALA A 512 22.55 20.39 -33.10
C ALA A 512 23.90 19.76 -33.49
N SER A 513 24.05 18.45 -33.29
CA SER A 513 25.19 17.66 -33.75
C SER A 513 25.12 17.37 -35.26
N SER A 514 26.25 16.94 -35.86
CA SER A 514 26.29 16.58 -37.27
C SER A 514 25.24 15.51 -37.62
N GLY A 515 24.44 15.77 -38.66
CA GLY A 515 23.31 14.92 -39.06
C GLY A 515 22.01 15.13 -38.28
N ALA A 516 22.00 15.97 -37.24
CA ALA A 516 20.80 16.36 -36.49
C ALA A 516 20.28 17.74 -36.89
N THR A 517 18.99 17.99 -36.60
CA THR A 517 18.33 19.28 -36.78
C THR A 517 17.65 19.72 -35.50
N SER A 518 17.93 20.95 -35.05
CA SER A 518 17.17 21.62 -33.98
C SER A 518 16.42 22.81 -34.58
N ASN A 519 15.09 22.75 -34.55
CA ASN A 519 14.21 23.85 -34.91
C ASN A 519 13.69 24.52 -33.63
N MET A 520 13.86 25.84 -33.52
CA MET A 520 13.36 26.64 -32.41
C MET A 520 12.48 27.80 -32.89
N VAL A 521 11.31 27.94 -32.27
CA VAL A 521 10.38 29.07 -32.47
C VAL A 521 10.16 29.81 -31.16
N ILE A 522 10.34 31.12 -31.15
CA ILE A 522 10.16 31.98 -29.97
C ILE A 522 9.12 33.06 -30.32
N LYS A 523 8.09 33.21 -29.48
CA LYS A 523 6.97 34.14 -29.71
C LYS A 523 6.41 34.73 -28.41
N ASN A 524 5.88 35.95 -28.44
CA ASN A 524 5.27 36.63 -27.29
C ASN A 524 6.12 36.52 -26.02
N SER A 525 7.45 36.53 -26.12
CA SER A 525 8.33 36.12 -25.03
C SER A 525 9.23 37.26 -24.60
N LEU A 526 9.52 37.32 -23.30
CA LEU A 526 10.48 38.25 -22.71
C LEU A 526 11.76 37.48 -22.41
N ILE A 527 12.89 37.91 -22.95
CA ILE A 527 14.19 37.29 -22.70
C ILE A 527 15.13 38.41 -22.26
N THR A 528 15.46 38.49 -20.96
CA THR A 528 16.15 39.67 -20.42
C THR A 528 17.14 39.38 -19.31
N SER A 529 18.14 40.26 -19.18
CA SER A 529 19.11 40.28 -18.06
C SER A 529 19.93 38.99 -17.90
N ASN A 530 20.03 38.16 -18.93
CA ASN A 530 20.86 36.95 -18.90
C ASN A 530 22.34 37.31 -19.03
N SER A 531 23.22 36.60 -18.34
CA SER A 531 24.62 37.00 -18.11
C SER A 531 25.50 37.00 -19.37
N SER A 532 25.06 36.34 -20.44
CA SER A 532 25.73 36.25 -21.73
C SER A 532 24.81 36.76 -22.85
N TYR A 533 24.44 35.91 -23.81
CA TYR A 533 23.54 36.27 -24.90
C TYR A 533 22.08 36.01 -24.55
N GLY A 534 21.17 36.81 -25.12
CA GLY A 534 19.73 36.57 -25.02
C GLY A 534 19.36 35.29 -25.76
N ILE A 535 19.66 35.23 -27.06
CA ILE A 535 19.51 34.03 -27.89
C ILE A 535 20.82 33.74 -28.63
N TYR A 536 21.40 32.56 -28.38
CA TYR A 536 22.63 32.08 -29.01
C TYR A 536 22.34 30.89 -29.94
N ARG A 537 22.47 31.10 -31.25
CA ARG A 537 22.41 30.02 -32.24
C ARG A 537 23.82 29.52 -32.55
N ASN A 538 24.08 28.24 -32.29
CA ASN A 538 25.33 27.59 -32.69
C ASN A 538 25.21 27.06 -34.13
N VAL A 539 26.26 27.23 -34.94
CA VAL A 539 26.22 27.03 -36.41
C VAL A 539 27.30 26.06 -36.93
N GLY A 540 27.97 25.32 -36.05
CA GLY A 540 29.21 24.61 -36.37
C GLY A 540 29.13 23.10 -36.66
N ALA A 541 28.00 22.42 -36.42
CA ALA A 541 27.93 20.95 -36.48
C ALA A 541 26.71 20.40 -37.24
N GLY A 542 25.50 20.62 -36.70
CA GLY A 542 24.23 20.24 -37.32
C GLY A 542 23.45 21.39 -37.93
N THR A 543 22.20 21.14 -38.29
CA THR A 543 21.28 22.18 -38.76
C THR A 543 20.57 22.82 -37.58
N THR A 544 20.80 24.12 -37.34
CA THR A 544 20.04 24.89 -36.36
C THR A 544 19.18 25.94 -37.07
N ASN A 545 17.88 25.92 -36.82
CA ASN A 545 16.92 26.90 -37.34
C ASN A 545 16.28 27.61 -36.15
N VAL A 546 16.31 28.94 -36.14
CA VAL A 546 15.75 29.75 -35.06
C VAL A 546 14.90 30.85 -35.65
N THR A 547 13.64 30.96 -35.23
CA THR A 547 12.68 31.99 -35.66
C THR A 547 12.12 32.68 -34.42
N ILE A 548 12.09 34.00 -34.43
CA ILE A 548 11.77 34.85 -33.28
C ILE A 548 10.82 35.92 -33.80
N THR A 549 9.65 36.10 -33.17
CA THR A 549 8.63 37.08 -33.59
C THR A 549 7.89 37.62 -32.38
N TYR A 550 7.44 38.88 -32.40
CA TYR A 550 6.61 39.46 -31.32
C TYR A 550 7.22 39.19 -29.93
N SER A 551 8.50 39.46 -29.73
CA SER A 551 9.24 39.11 -28.51
C SER A 551 10.24 40.22 -28.17
N ASP A 552 10.41 40.50 -26.88
CA ASP A 552 11.44 41.40 -26.38
C ASP A 552 12.69 40.61 -26.00
N VAL A 553 13.84 41.05 -26.52
CA VAL A 553 15.14 40.50 -26.16
C VAL A 553 16.07 41.66 -25.86
N TRP A 554 16.29 41.93 -24.57
CA TRP A 554 16.93 43.17 -24.11
C TRP A 554 17.85 42.99 -22.90
N GLY A 555 18.84 43.87 -22.76
CA GLY A 555 19.55 44.09 -21.49
C GLY A 555 20.42 42.92 -21.02
N GLN A 556 20.93 42.10 -21.94
CA GLN A 556 21.81 40.96 -21.65
C GLN A 556 23.24 41.42 -21.33
N GLY A 557 24.02 40.57 -20.65
CA GLY A 557 25.41 40.84 -20.29
C GLY A 557 26.41 40.85 -21.46
N ALA A 558 26.03 40.31 -22.63
CA ALA A 558 26.83 40.37 -23.86
C ALA A 558 26.11 41.08 -25.01
N ASN A 559 25.16 40.41 -25.67
CA ASN A 559 24.32 40.97 -26.75
C ASN A 559 22.97 40.23 -26.79
N ASP A 560 21.93 40.86 -27.31
CA ASP A 560 20.60 40.25 -27.44
C ASP A 560 20.61 38.97 -28.31
N TYR A 561 21.38 38.97 -29.41
CA TYR A 561 21.40 37.89 -30.40
C TYR A 561 22.82 37.46 -30.81
N ALA A 562 22.99 36.17 -31.15
CA ALA A 562 24.17 35.65 -31.85
C ALA A 562 23.79 34.65 -32.95
N ASN A 563 24.30 34.86 -34.17
CA ASN A 563 24.05 34.07 -35.40
C ASN A 563 22.57 33.91 -35.79
N VAL A 564 21.70 34.77 -35.24
CA VAL A 564 20.26 34.89 -35.49
C VAL A 564 19.91 36.38 -35.55
N VAL A 565 18.75 36.72 -36.12
CA VAL A 565 18.23 38.09 -36.21
C VAL A 565 16.80 38.15 -35.66
N ALA A 566 16.42 39.32 -35.15
CA ALA A 566 15.05 39.65 -34.78
C ALA A 566 14.10 39.53 -35.99
N GLY A 567 12.90 39.00 -35.78
CA GLY A 567 11.85 38.91 -36.81
C GLY A 567 10.76 39.97 -36.64
N ALA A 568 9.60 39.75 -37.28
CA ALA A 568 8.47 40.66 -37.20
C ALA A 568 7.95 40.81 -35.76
N GLY A 569 7.62 42.04 -35.35
CA GLY A 569 7.12 42.37 -34.01
C GLY A 569 8.17 42.31 -32.88
N CYS A 570 9.43 41.97 -33.16
CA CYS A 570 10.46 41.93 -32.13
C CYS A 570 10.92 43.33 -31.70
N ILE A 571 11.12 43.48 -30.39
CA ILE A 571 11.59 44.70 -29.72
C ILE A 571 12.86 44.41 -28.89
N SER A 572 13.50 45.47 -28.41
CA SER A 572 14.61 45.42 -27.44
C SER A 572 14.52 46.69 -26.59
N GLN A 573 13.76 46.63 -25.50
CA GLN A 573 13.57 47.71 -24.53
C GLN A 573 13.42 47.17 -23.11
N ASN A 574 13.43 48.03 -22.10
CA ASN A 574 13.23 47.58 -20.71
C ASN A 574 11.75 47.14 -20.51
N PRO A 575 11.46 45.89 -20.08
CA PRO A 575 10.10 45.47 -19.80
C PRO A 575 9.44 46.17 -18.59
N LEU A 576 10.20 46.94 -17.80
CA LEU A 576 9.69 47.62 -16.60
C LEU A 576 8.98 46.65 -15.64
N TYR A 577 9.67 45.59 -15.24
CA TYR A 577 9.14 44.63 -14.26
C TYR A 577 8.83 45.28 -12.91
N VAL A 578 7.81 44.80 -12.20
CA VAL A 578 7.38 45.32 -10.88
C VAL A 578 8.49 45.19 -9.81
N ALA A 579 8.98 43.98 -9.52
CA ALA A 579 10.04 43.76 -8.52
C ALA A 579 10.99 42.58 -8.87
N PRO A 580 11.79 42.70 -9.95
CA PRO A 580 12.70 41.64 -10.38
C PRO A 580 13.82 41.39 -9.34
N PRO A 581 14.27 40.14 -9.12
CA PRO A 581 13.95 38.92 -9.88
C PRO A 581 12.78 38.10 -9.28
N LEU A 582 12.10 38.61 -8.25
CA LEU A 582 11.06 37.88 -7.52
C LEU A 582 9.72 37.98 -8.23
N ASP A 583 9.38 39.20 -8.64
CA ASP A 583 8.22 39.54 -9.46
C ASP A 583 8.68 39.96 -10.86
N LEU A 584 8.01 39.42 -11.88
CA LEU A 584 8.29 39.64 -13.30
C LEU A 584 7.01 40.03 -14.07
N GLU A 585 5.99 40.50 -13.38
CA GLU A 585 4.85 41.20 -13.98
C GLU A 585 5.27 42.59 -14.50
N LEU A 586 4.54 43.10 -15.48
CA LEU A 586 4.83 44.37 -16.15
C LEU A 586 4.22 45.54 -15.37
N GLN A 587 4.96 46.65 -15.25
CA GLN A 587 4.36 47.93 -14.84
C GLN A 587 3.56 48.51 -16.02
N GLY A 588 2.42 49.16 -15.73
CA GLY A 588 1.48 49.75 -16.72
C GLY A 588 2.00 50.90 -17.60
N THR A 589 3.31 51.05 -17.75
CA THR A 589 3.98 51.92 -18.75
C THR A 589 4.97 51.14 -19.62
N SER A 590 4.97 49.80 -19.52
CA SER A 590 5.83 48.92 -20.29
C SER A 590 5.37 48.83 -21.74
N GLY A 591 6.28 49.11 -22.69
CA GLY A 591 6.04 48.85 -24.11
C GLY A 591 6.08 47.36 -24.50
N CYS A 592 6.00 46.45 -23.52
CA CYS A 592 5.76 45.01 -23.74
C CYS A 592 4.28 44.62 -23.54
N ILE A 593 3.48 45.52 -22.95
CA ILE A 593 2.01 45.42 -22.88
C ILE A 593 1.44 45.62 -24.28
N ASP A 594 0.40 44.85 -24.63
CA ASP A 594 -0.30 44.82 -25.94
C ASP A 594 0.59 44.50 -27.17
N ALA A 595 1.92 44.48 -27.04
CA ALA A 595 2.87 44.46 -28.17
C ALA A 595 3.07 43.10 -28.88
N GLY A 596 2.39 42.04 -28.45
CA GLY A 596 2.53 40.66 -28.94
C GLY A 596 1.60 40.30 -30.10
N THR A 597 1.20 39.02 -30.21
CA THR A 597 0.24 38.58 -31.23
C THR A 597 -0.65 37.41 -30.78
N ALA A 598 -1.91 37.42 -31.21
CA ALA A 598 -2.88 36.34 -30.98
C ALA A 598 -2.44 34.95 -31.51
N MET A 599 -1.53 34.89 -32.49
CA MET A 599 -1.21 33.65 -33.21
C MET A 599 -0.47 32.60 -32.36
N GLY A 600 -1.22 31.80 -31.61
CA GLY A 600 -0.70 30.75 -30.74
C GLY A 600 -0.42 31.19 -29.31
N ALA A 601 -0.91 32.36 -28.91
CA ALA A 601 -0.99 32.73 -27.51
C ALA A 601 -2.03 31.85 -26.78
N PRO A 602 -1.80 31.49 -25.50
CA PRO A 602 -2.80 30.79 -24.69
C PRO A 602 -3.93 31.73 -24.26
N LEU A 603 -5.10 31.16 -23.89
CA LEU A 603 -6.30 31.91 -23.46
C LEU A 603 -6.22 32.50 -22.05
N SER A 604 -5.20 32.11 -21.29
CA SER A 604 -4.87 32.67 -19.99
C SER A 604 -3.37 32.83 -19.85
N ASP A 605 -2.92 33.50 -18.79
CA ASP A 605 -1.52 33.66 -18.41
C ASP A 605 -1.04 32.57 -17.42
N ALA A 606 0.14 32.77 -16.82
CA ALA A 606 0.72 31.89 -15.80
C ALA A 606 0.03 31.96 -14.41
N LYS A 607 -0.70 33.04 -14.08
CA LYS A 607 -1.51 33.16 -12.86
C LYS A 607 -2.96 32.71 -13.02
N GLY A 608 -3.43 32.54 -14.26
CA GLY A 608 -4.82 32.24 -14.61
C GLY A 608 -5.66 33.46 -15.00
N ALA A 609 -5.06 34.65 -15.14
CA ALA A 609 -5.72 35.81 -15.74
C ALA A 609 -6.07 35.53 -17.20
N VAL A 610 -7.23 35.98 -17.66
CA VAL A 610 -7.70 35.80 -19.04
C VAL A 610 -6.87 36.65 -20.00
N ARG A 611 -6.64 36.14 -21.22
CA ARG A 611 -5.88 36.81 -22.29
C ARG A 611 -6.68 36.75 -23.60
N PRO A 612 -6.83 37.84 -24.37
CA PRO A 612 -6.21 39.15 -24.17
C PRO A 612 -6.98 40.09 -23.21
N ILE A 613 -6.26 40.94 -22.48
CA ILE A 613 -6.79 42.13 -21.80
C ILE A 613 -6.18 43.39 -22.44
N ASN A 614 -7.01 44.40 -22.70
CA ASN A 614 -6.58 45.70 -23.22
C ASN A 614 -5.86 46.49 -22.12
N GLY A 615 -4.53 46.39 -22.06
CA GLY A 615 -3.71 46.95 -21.00
C GLY A 615 -3.43 48.44 -21.18
N ASP A 616 -3.23 48.90 -22.42
CA ASP A 616 -2.92 50.30 -22.75
C ASP A 616 -4.16 51.21 -22.90
N GLN A 617 -5.35 50.62 -23.09
CA GLN A 617 -6.64 51.28 -23.35
C GLN A 617 -6.73 52.13 -24.64
N LEU A 618 -5.68 52.18 -25.47
CA LEU A 618 -5.58 53.07 -26.63
C LEU A 618 -5.89 52.38 -27.96
N ASN A 619 -5.59 51.09 -28.11
CA ASN A 619 -5.67 50.40 -29.41
C ASN A 619 -6.68 49.25 -29.48
N GLY A 620 -7.17 48.77 -28.33
CA GLY A 620 -7.99 47.57 -28.20
C GLY A 620 -7.19 46.42 -27.60
N ALA A 621 -7.82 45.30 -27.30
CA ALA A 621 -7.13 44.17 -26.67
C ALA A 621 -6.20 43.47 -27.67
N GLU A 622 -4.91 43.81 -27.61
CA GLU A 622 -3.84 43.03 -28.24
C GLU A 622 -3.27 42.04 -27.19
N PHE A 623 -2.05 41.52 -27.32
CA PHE A 623 -1.59 40.39 -26.49
C PHE A 623 -0.25 40.70 -25.85
N ASP A 624 -0.09 40.50 -24.54
CA ASP A 624 1.18 40.81 -23.88
C ASP A 624 2.33 39.87 -24.29
N MET A 625 3.55 40.42 -24.21
CA MET A 625 4.77 39.63 -24.23
C MET A 625 5.13 39.14 -22.82
N GLY A 626 5.32 37.84 -22.66
CA GLY A 626 5.76 37.19 -21.42
C GLY A 626 4.79 36.13 -20.91
N ALA A 627 5.13 35.56 -19.76
CA ALA A 627 4.33 34.55 -19.08
C ALA A 627 3.06 35.11 -18.39
N TYR A 628 3.07 36.38 -18.03
CA TYR A 628 1.95 37.06 -17.35
C TYR A 628 1.15 37.95 -18.33
N GLU A 629 -0.09 38.27 -17.97
CA GLU A 629 -0.89 39.33 -18.60
C GLU A 629 -0.94 40.53 -17.65
N PHE A 630 -0.79 41.75 -18.16
CA PHE A 630 -1.01 42.96 -17.39
C PHE A 630 -2.50 43.18 -17.17
N VAL A 631 -2.94 43.02 -15.92
CA VAL A 631 -4.28 43.39 -15.47
C VAL A 631 -4.22 44.82 -14.93
N PRO A 632 -4.91 45.81 -15.54
CA PRO A 632 -5.05 47.12 -14.95
C PRO A 632 -5.69 47.05 -13.57
N VAL A 633 -5.24 47.88 -12.63
CA VAL A 633 -5.90 48.03 -11.32
C VAL A 633 -7.33 48.57 -11.51
N GLY A 634 -8.23 48.17 -10.60
CA GLY A 634 -9.67 48.44 -10.69
C GLY A 634 -10.04 49.93 -10.84
N PHE A 635 -11.13 50.18 -11.55
CA PHE A 635 -11.69 51.51 -11.77
C PHE A 635 -13.00 51.66 -10.96
N CYS A 636 -12.85 51.90 -9.66
CA CYS A 636 -13.96 52.16 -8.76
C CYS A 636 -15.06 53.06 -9.38
N GLY A 637 -16.28 52.52 -9.42
CA GLY A 637 -17.45 53.16 -10.01
C GLY A 637 -17.93 52.52 -11.32
N ASP A 638 -17.36 51.39 -11.75
CA ASP A 638 -17.84 50.65 -12.93
C ASP A 638 -18.91 49.60 -12.58
N GLY A 639 -18.99 49.19 -11.31
CA GLY A 639 -19.97 48.23 -10.78
C GLY A 639 -19.51 46.77 -10.79
N VAL A 640 -18.21 46.50 -10.96
CA VAL A 640 -17.62 45.16 -10.91
C VAL A 640 -16.39 45.16 -10.00
N VAL A 641 -16.52 44.57 -8.79
CA VAL A 641 -15.45 44.53 -7.78
C VAL A 641 -14.15 43.93 -8.34
N GLY A 642 -13.16 44.80 -8.57
CA GLY A 642 -11.85 44.49 -9.13
C GLY A 642 -10.79 44.16 -8.09
N GLN A 643 -9.56 43.88 -8.56
CA GLN A 643 -8.45 43.59 -7.66
C GLN A 643 -7.99 44.87 -6.92
N GLY A 644 -8.23 44.90 -5.61
CA GLY A 644 -7.90 46.02 -4.72
C GLY A 644 -9.13 46.73 -4.14
N GLU A 645 -10.33 46.39 -4.62
CA GLU A 645 -11.59 46.98 -4.19
C GLU A 645 -12.28 46.07 -3.16
N VAL A 646 -12.99 46.68 -2.22
CA VAL A 646 -13.77 45.99 -1.17
C VAL A 646 -15.25 45.89 -1.57
N CYS A 647 -15.77 46.92 -2.23
CA CYS A 647 -17.07 46.91 -2.88
C CYS A 647 -17.18 47.99 -3.96
N ASP A 648 -17.95 47.73 -5.02
CA ASP A 648 -18.27 48.68 -6.09
C ASP A 648 -19.75 48.50 -6.49
N GLU A 649 -20.56 49.55 -6.32
CA GLU A 649 -21.97 49.62 -6.70
C GLU A 649 -22.21 50.54 -7.93
N GLY A 650 -21.13 50.93 -8.61
CA GLY A 650 -21.11 51.76 -9.79
C GLY A 650 -21.29 53.25 -9.49
N ASN A 651 -22.16 53.91 -10.25
CA ASN A 651 -22.37 55.36 -10.21
C ASN A 651 -22.97 55.91 -8.89
N VAL A 652 -23.22 55.08 -7.88
CA VAL A 652 -23.68 55.48 -6.54
C VAL A 652 -22.56 55.50 -5.49
N ASN A 653 -21.35 55.04 -5.83
CA ASN A 653 -20.19 55.12 -4.94
C ASN A 653 -19.90 56.58 -4.55
N GLY A 654 -19.60 56.80 -3.27
CA GLY A 654 -19.46 58.13 -2.68
C GLY A 654 -20.78 58.80 -2.29
N THR A 655 -21.92 58.11 -2.38
CA THR A 655 -23.19 58.56 -1.81
C THR A 655 -23.48 57.87 -0.48
N TYR A 656 -24.31 58.50 0.35
CA TYR A 656 -24.61 58.08 1.72
C TYR A 656 -25.43 56.77 1.71
N GLY A 657 -24.99 55.77 2.48
CA GLY A 657 -25.52 54.40 2.47
C GLY A 657 -24.94 53.47 1.40
N HIS A 658 -23.94 53.88 0.64
CA HIS A 658 -23.31 53.13 -0.47
C HIS A 658 -21.77 53.02 -0.28
N CYS A 659 -21.06 52.32 -1.17
CA CYS A 659 -19.59 52.19 -1.13
C CYS A 659 -18.85 53.54 -1.15
N LEU A 660 -17.62 53.59 -0.61
CA LEU A 660 -16.75 54.77 -0.72
C LEU A 660 -16.44 55.13 -2.17
N ALA A 661 -16.16 56.40 -2.43
CA ALA A 661 -15.81 56.92 -3.76
C ALA A 661 -14.47 56.40 -4.33
N ASP A 662 -13.71 55.64 -3.54
CA ASP A 662 -12.48 54.93 -3.91
C ASP A 662 -12.58 53.40 -3.73
N CYS A 663 -13.78 52.89 -3.42
CA CYS A 663 -14.09 51.46 -3.27
C CYS A 663 -13.26 50.73 -2.19
N SER A 664 -12.60 51.48 -1.30
CA SER A 664 -11.77 50.93 -0.20
C SER A 664 -12.58 50.34 0.96
N GLY A 665 -13.91 50.52 0.96
CA GLY A 665 -14.83 50.01 1.97
C GLY A 665 -16.23 50.62 1.83
N SER A 666 -17.10 50.31 2.79
CA SER A 666 -18.42 50.94 2.93
C SER A 666 -18.29 52.44 3.19
N GLY A 667 -19.10 53.24 2.49
CA GLY A 667 -19.24 54.67 2.75
C GLY A 667 -20.18 54.94 3.94
N PRO A 668 -20.45 56.23 4.22
CA PRO A 668 -21.04 56.63 5.50
C PRO A 668 -22.55 56.37 5.63
N PHE A 669 -23.05 56.06 6.83
CA PHE A 669 -24.46 55.75 7.13
C PHE A 669 -24.83 55.94 8.62
N CYS A 670 -26.10 56.31 8.91
CA CYS A 670 -26.63 56.42 10.29
C CYS A 670 -26.54 55.04 10.98
N GLY A 671 -25.76 54.98 12.07
CA GLY A 671 -25.30 53.78 12.74
C GLY A 671 -23.80 53.46 12.54
N ASP A 672 -23.02 54.30 11.83
CA ASP A 672 -21.57 54.06 11.59
C ASP A 672 -20.65 54.55 12.73
N GLY A 673 -21.18 55.32 13.68
CA GLY A 673 -20.46 55.84 14.86
C GLY A 673 -19.81 57.20 14.65
N ILE A 674 -20.02 57.86 13.52
CA ILE A 674 -19.37 59.13 13.16
C ILE A 674 -20.42 60.09 12.58
N THR A 675 -20.96 61.03 13.38
CA THR A 675 -21.92 62.04 12.90
C THR A 675 -21.48 62.72 11.58
N ASN A 676 -22.16 62.40 10.49
CA ASN A 676 -21.79 62.79 9.14
C ASN A 676 -23.03 62.98 8.24
N GLY A 677 -22.80 63.29 6.96
CA GLY A 677 -23.87 63.34 5.94
C GLY A 677 -25.05 64.26 6.35
N PRO A 678 -26.29 63.72 6.46
CA PRO A 678 -27.50 64.47 6.82
C PRO A 678 -27.87 64.44 8.33
N GLU A 679 -27.04 63.84 9.18
CA GLU A 679 -27.39 63.48 10.57
C GLU A 679 -27.37 64.66 11.55
N ALA A 680 -28.17 64.57 12.62
CA ALA A 680 -28.09 65.50 13.76
C ALA A 680 -27.34 64.92 14.98
N CYS A 681 -27.20 63.60 15.03
CA CYS A 681 -26.46 62.80 16.01
C CYS A 681 -26.23 61.40 15.41
N ASP A 682 -25.29 60.63 15.96
CA ASP A 682 -25.03 59.22 15.62
C ASP A 682 -24.34 58.58 16.85
N ASP A 683 -24.70 57.34 17.19
CA ASP A 683 -24.20 56.62 18.35
C ASP A 683 -23.78 55.16 18.05
N ALA A 684 -23.41 54.87 16.79
CA ALA A 684 -22.93 53.57 16.30
C ALA A 684 -23.94 52.41 16.40
N ASN A 685 -25.25 52.68 16.54
CA ASN A 685 -26.28 51.64 16.53
C ASN A 685 -27.62 52.13 15.94
N ALA A 686 -28.74 51.47 16.29
CA ALA A 686 -30.06 51.70 15.71
C ALA A 686 -31.16 51.70 16.79
N SER A 687 -30.87 52.34 17.93
CA SER A 687 -31.74 52.47 19.10
C SER A 687 -32.71 53.66 18.96
N ASP A 688 -33.81 53.60 19.70
CA ASP A 688 -34.77 54.70 19.89
C ASP A 688 -34.86 55.12 21.38
N THR A 689 -33.92 54.68 22.24
CA THR A 689 -34.05 54.74 23.72
C THR A 689 -33.00 55.59 24.46
N ASP A 690 -32.16 56.32 23.73
CA ASP A 690 -31.02 57.09 24.26
C ASP A 690 -31.08 58.58 23.84
N ALA A 691 -29.94 59.19 23.52
CA ALA A 691 -29.85 60.60 23.11
C ALA A 691 -30.03 60.81 21.59
N CYS A 692 -29.98 59.74 20.79
CA CYS A 692 -30.11 59.75 19.34
C CYS A 692 -31.06 58.64 18.86
N LEU A 693 -32.22 59.03 18.31
CA LEU A 693 -33.19 58.08 17.75
C LEU A 693 -32.63 57.40 16.49
N SER A 694 -33.24 56.28 16.06
CA SER A 694 -32.77 55.44 14.94
C SER A 694 -32.96 56.10 13.55
N ASN A 695 -33.31 57.38 13.53
CA ASN A 695 -33.38 58.27 12.39
C ASN A 695 -32.43 59.49 12.52
N CYS A 696 -31.49 59.40 13.47
CA CYS A 696 -30.43 60.36 13.77
C CYS A 696 -30.92 61.76 14.24
N VAL A 697 -31.77 61.80 15.29
CA VAL A 697 -32.41 63.00 15.91
C VAL A 697 -32.47 62.94 17.47
N ALA A 698 -32.45 64.08 18.19
CA ALA A 698 -32.26 64.17 19.66
C ALA A 698 -33.46 64.64 20.54
N ALA A 699 -33.36 64.44 21.88
CA ALA A 699 -34.47 64.50 22.88
C ALA A 699 -34.38 65.60 23.99
N THR A 700 -35.27 65.59 24.99
CA THR A 700 -35.38 66.63 26.08
C THR A 700 -35.92 66.06 27.42
N CYS A 701 -35.93 66.84 28.52
CA CYS A 701 -36.19 66.41 29.90
C CYS A 701 -37.62 66.73 30.43
N GLY A 702 -38.09 65.96 31.43
CA GLY A 702 -39.32 66.23 32.19
C GLY A 702 -40.62 65.68 31.59
N ASP A 703 -40.55 64.57 30.85
CA ASP A 703 -41.69 63.91 30.21
C ASP A 703 -41.99 62.49 30.75
N GLY A 704 -41.40 62.11 31.89
CA GLY A 704 -41.57 60.80 32.53
C GLY A 704 -40.60 59.72 32.05
N PHE A 705 -39.51 60.11 31.38
CA PHE A 705 -38.45 59.20 30.90
C PHE A 705 -37.08 59.74 31.29
N VAL A 706 -36.40 59.08 32.25
CA VAL A 706 -35.04 59.44 32.66
C VAL A 706 -34.05 59.17 31.52
N ARG A 707 -33.54 60.21 30.86
CA ARG A 707 -32.61 60.09 29.72
C ARG A 707 -31.17 60.36 30.14
N ALA A 708 -30.31 59.37 29.90
CA ALA A 708 -28.93 59.36 30.35
C ALA A 708 -28.14 60.58 29.86
N GLY A 709 -27.57 61.34 30.81
CA GLY A 709 -26.79 62.55 30.53
C GLY A 709 -27.61 63.84 30.35
N VAL A 710 -28.95 63.78 30.38
CA VAL A 710 -29.84 64.95 30.31
C VAL A 710 -30.47 65.26 31.67
N GLU A 711 -30.96 64.25 32.39
CA GLU A 711 -31.42 64.35 33.77
C GLU A 711 -30.87 63.20 34.64
N GLN A 712 -30.70 63.41 35.95
CA GLN A 712 -30.26 62.36 36.88
C GLN A 712 -31.44 61.58 37.49
N CYS A 713 -32.61 62.23 37.57
CA CYS A 713 -33.87 61.62 37.97
C CYS A 713 -35.06 62.48 37.46
N ASP A 714 -36.15 61.80 37.09
CA ASP A 714 -37.48 62.33 36.84
C ASP A 714 -38.45 61.31 37.43
N ASP A 715 -39.16 61.70 38.49
CA ASP A 715 -40.15 60.89 39.20
C ASP A 715 -41.59 61.38 38.96
N SER A 716 -41.76 62.26 37.96
CA SER A 716 -43.00 62.93 37.57
C SER A 716 -43.66 63.78 38.68
N ASN A 717 -42.94 64.17 39.74
CA ASN A 717 -43.44 65.12 40.74
C ASN A 717 -42.39 66.17 41.18
N ALA A 718 -42.43 66.62 42.44
CA ALA A 718 -41.60 67.71 42.98
C ALA A 718 -41.64 67.75 44.52
N ASP A 719 -41.52 66.60 45.20
CA ASP A 719 -41.16 66.58 46.62
C ASP A 719 -39.64 66.81 46.78
N ASN A 720 -39.17 66.98 48.02
CA ASN A 720 -37.75 67.15 48.35
C ASN A 720 -37.36 66.32 49.59
N THR A 721 -38.12 65.25 49.88
CA THR A 721 -37.92 64.39 51.06
C THR A 721 -37.74 62.90 50.73
N ASP A 722 -37.57 62.57 49.45
CA ASP A 722 -37.25 61.23 48.96
C ASP A 722 -35.96 61.22 48.08
N ALA A 723 -35.93 60.46 46.99
CA ALA A 723 -34.74 60.19 46.20
C ALA A 723 -34.43 61.22 45.10
N CYS A 724 -35.40 62.05 44.68
CA CYS A 724 -35.21 63.06 43.64
C CYS A 724 -35.61 64.45 44.13
N LEU A 725 -34.68 65.41 44.07
CA LEU A 725 -34.96 66.81 44.41
C LEU A 725 -35.63 67.53 43.24
N ASP A 726 -36.35 68.61 43.52
CA ASP A 726 -37.06 69.48 42.54
C ASP A 726 -36.16 70.20 41.50
N THR A 727 -34.87 69.86 41.48
CA THR A 727 -33.85 70.28 40.52
C THR A 727 -33.28 69.13 39.68
N CYS A 728 -33.93 67.96 39.68
CA CYS A 728 -33.52 66.73 38.98
C CYS A 728 -32.11 66.23 39.38
N GLN A 729 -31.82 66.29 40.69
CA GLN A 729 -30.60 65.78 41.33
C GLN A 729 -30.94 64.85 42.49
N ALA A 730 -30.10 63.83 42.72
CA ALA A 730 -30.31 62.81 43.74
C ALA A 730 -29.69 63.16 45.10
N ALA A 731 -30.22 62.56 46.18
CA ALA A 731 -29.62 62.60 47.52
C ALA A 731 -28.25 61.89 47.56
N THR A 732 -27.40 62.20 48.55
CA THR A 732 -26.01 61.72 48.64
C THR A 732 -25.69 61.19 50.03
N CYS A 733 -25.00 60.05 50.09
CA CYS A 733 -24.60 59.35 51.32
C CYS A 733 -23.27 59.86 51.90
N GLY A 734 -23.05 59.65 53.20
CA GLY A 734 -21.80 59.99 53.90
C GLY A 734 -21.74 61.42 54.44
N ASP A 735 -22.90 62.08 54.58
CA ASP A 735 -23.03 63.46 55.08
C ASP A 735 -23.29 63.54 56.60
N GLY A 736 -23.42 62.39 57.29
CA GLY A 736 -23.71 62.28 58.72
C GLY A 736 -25.19 62.08 59.06
N PHE A 737 -26.06 61.86 58.07
CA PHE A 737 -27.47 61.52 58.25
C PHE A 737 -27.79 60.11 57.72
N VAL A 738 -29.04 59.67 57.90
CA VAL A 738 -29.54 58.39 57.37
C VAL A 738 -30.93 58.63 56.78
N TYR A 739 -31.01 58.76 55.46
CA TYR A 739 -32.23 59.02 54.71
C TYR A 739 -33.04 57.71 54.51
N ALA A 740 -34.30 57.74 54.93
CA ALA A 740 -35.11 56.54 55.11
C ALA A 740 -35.50 55.88 53.77
N GLY A 741 -34.79 54.80 53.41
CA GLY A 741 -34.95 54.10 52.14
C GLY A 741 -33.83 54.37 51.12
N VAL A 742 -32.83 55.18 51.48
CA VAL A 742 -31.68 55.53 50.63
C VAL A 742 -30.39 54.84 51.10
N GLU A 743 -30.14 54.72 52.41
CA GLU A 743 -28.91 54.08 52.93
C GLU A 743 -29.12 53.23 54.20
N GLN A 744 -28.07 52.49 54.61
CA GLN A 744 -28.13 51.49 55.68
C GLN A 744 -27.15 51.74 56.84
N CYS A 745 -26.00 52.36 56.59
CA CYS A 745 -25.07 52.84 57.63
C CYS A 745 -24.35 54.13 57.18
N ASP A 746 -24.17 55.10 58.07
CA ASP A 746 -23.24 56.23 57.89
C ASP A 746 -22.25 56.20 59.05
N ASP A 747 -20.96 56.24 58.75
CA ASP A 747 -19.86 56.34 59.73
C ASP A 747 -19.02 57.63 59.53
N SER A 748 -19.58 58.56 58.76
CA SER A 748 -19.07 59.90 58.46
C SER A 748 -17.67 59.95 57.84
N ASN A 749 -17.30 58.94 57.06
CA ASN A 749 -16.16 58.99 56.15
C ASN A 749 -16.46 58.29 54.81
N GLN A 750 -15.44 58.19 53.94
CA GLN A 750 -15.55 57.56 52.62
C GLN A 750 -14.37 56.61 52.36
N ILE A 751 -14.07 55.75 53.33
CA ILE A 751 -13.17 54.61 53.19
C ILE A 751 -14.02 53.40 52.79
N ASN A 752 -13.52 52.61 51.84
CA ASN A 752 -14.23 51.49 51.23
C ASN A 752 -13.48 50.16 51.43
N THR A 753 -12.80 50.02 52.57
CA THR A 753 -12.01 48.84 52.95
C THR A 753 -12.21 48.42 54.42
N ASP A 754 -13.34 48.81 55.02
CA ASP A 754 -13.77 48.32 56.33
C ASP A 754 -15.30 48.10 56.39
N ALA A 755 -15.92 48.14 57.56
CA ALA A 755 -17.22 47.52 57.83
C ALA A 755 -18.46 48.31 57.36
N CYS A 756 -18.33 49.62 57.12
CA CYS A 756 -19.32 50.41 56.39
C CYS A 756 -18.63 51.01 55.17
N LEU A 757 -19.13 50.70 53.97
CA LEU A 757 -18.53 51.17 52.73
C LEU A 757 -18.84 52.65 52.51
N ALA A 758 -18.01 53.34 51.73
CA ALA A 758 -18.23 54.71 51.27
C ALA A 758 -19.55 54.94 50.47
N THR A 759 -20.32 53.87 50.22
CA THR A 759 -21.67 53.83 49.63
C THR A 759 -22.78 53.60 50.67
N CYS A 760 -22.45 53.69 51.97
CA CYS A 760 -23.37 53.63 53.10
C CYS A 760 -24.12 52.31 53.26
N GLN A 761 -23.43 51.20 52.97
CA GLN A 761 -23.86 49.81 53.14
C GLN A 761 -22.78 48.97 53.84
N THR A 762 -23.17 47.88 54.50
CA THR A 762 -22.23 46.99 55.21
C THR A 762 -21.53 46.04 54.24
N ALA A 763 -20.20 45.98 54.30
CA ALA A 763 -19.37 45.09 53.47
C ALA A 763 -19.82 43.62 53.59
N THR A 764 -19.92 42.91 52.46
CA THR A 764 -20.57 41.59 52.37
C THR A 764 -19.87 40.70 51.34
N CYS A 765 -19.29 39.57 51.79
CA CYS A 765 -18.77 38.50 50.94
C CYS A 765 -19.69 38.21 49.73
N GLY A 766 -19.12 38.37 48.54
CA GLY A 766 -19.82 38.40 47.25
C GLY A 766 -20.10 39.81 46.71
N ASP A 767 -19.33 40.84 47.09
CA ASP A 767 -19.50 42.23 46.61
C ASP A 767 -18.39 42.74 45.66
N GLY A 768 -17.37 41.92 45.39
CA GLY A 768 -16.31 42.16 44.42
C GLY A 768 -14.99 42.65 45.02
N PHE A 769 -14.90 42.77 46.34
CA PHE A 769 -13.72 43.30 47.03
C PHE A 769 -13.22 42.33 48.12
N VAL A 770 -11.97 41.86 48.00
CA VAL A 770 -11.36 40.96 49.00
C VAL A 770 -10.89 41.76 50.23
N TYR A 771 -11.64 41.73 51.32
CA TYR A 771 -11.34 42.45 52.55
C TYR A 771 -10.32 41.69 53.41
N ALA A 772 -9.15 42.30 53.59
CA ALA A 772 -7.97 41.65 54.17
C ALA A 772 -8.19 41.19 55.63
N GLY A 773 -8.46 39.89 55.81
CA GLY A 773 -8.71 39.25 57.10
C GLY A 773 -10.18 38.93 57.38
N VAL A 774 -11.08 39.19 56.43
CA VAL A 774 -12.48 38.75 56.45
C VAL A 774 -12.64 37.49 55.56
N GLU A 775 -12.17 37.53 54.30
CA GLU A 775 -12.20 36.36 53.41
C GLU A 775 -10.89 36.06 52.63
N GLN A 776 -10.93 35.03 51.76
CA GLN A 776 -9.81 34.50 50.98
C GLN A 776 -9.90 34.80 49.47
N CYS A 777 -11.11 34.97 48.96
CA CYS A 777 -11.46 35.34 47.59
C CYS A 777 -12.80 36.09 47.62
N ASP A 778 -13.12 36.82 46.56
CA ASP A 778 -14.44 37.39 46.30
C ASP A 778 -14.55 37.57 44.77
N ASP A 779 -15.65 37.12 44.17
CA ASP A 779 -15.95 37.20 42.74
C ASP A 779 -17.31 37.88 42.46
N ALA A 780 -17.69 38.83 43.33
CA ALA A 780 -18.86 39.71 43.20
C ALA A 780 -20.22 38.98 43.14
N ASN A 781 -20.29 37.76 43.67
CA ASN A 781 -21.54 37.00 43.70
C ASN A 781 -21.59 35.99 44.87
N ALA A 782 -22.74 35.32 45.05
CA ALA A 782 -23.01 34.42 46.18
C ALA A 782 -23.29 32.96 45.74
N SER A 783 -22.60 32.51 44.69
CA SER A 783 -22.67 31.16 44.15
C SER A 783 -21.80 30.16 44.95
N ASN A 784 -21.99 28.87 44.69
CA ASN A 784 -21.11 27.80 45.19
C ASN A 784 -20.78 26.85 44.02
N MET A 785 -20.58 27.41 42.82
CA MET A 785 -20.54 26.73 41.52
C MET A 785 -19.53 27.40 40.58
N ASP A 786 -18.50 28.02 41.16
CA ASP A 786 -17.53 28.94 40.57
C ASP A 786 -16.34 29.09 41.53
N GLY A 787 -15.39 29.99 41.23
CA GLY A 787 -14.06 29.99 41.85
C GLY A 787 -14.02 30.37 43.34
N CYS A 788 -14.97 31.18 43.80
CA CYS A 788 -15.17 31.46 45.22
C CYS A 788 -16.53 30.94 45.69
N LEU A 789 -16.52 30.05 46.69
CA LEU A 789 -17.74 29.61 47.36
C LEU A 789 -18.38 30.79 48.11
N ALA A 790 -19.71 30.82 48.27
CA ALA A 790 -20.47 31.82 49.05
C ALA A 790 -20.14 31.89 50.55
N THR A 791 -19.13 31.16 51.01
CA THR A 791 -18.47 31.32 52.32
C THR A 791 -17.09 31.98 52.20
N CYS A 792 -16.85 32.63 51.06
CA CYS A 792 -15.64 33.23 50.52
C CYS A 792 -14.35 32.41 50.76
N GLN A 793 -14.37 31.18 50.24
CA GLN A 793 -13.25 30.22 50.20
C GLN A 793 -13.08 29.68 48.78
N THR A 794 -11.84 29.42 48.37
CA THR A 794 -11.53 28.96 47.00
C THR A 794 -12.00 27.52 46.74
N ALA A 795 -12.64 27.30 45.60
CA ALA A 795 -13.04 25.98 45.09
C ALA A 795 -11.87 24.98 44.99
N THR A 796 -12.15 23.68 44.95
CA THR A 796 -11.13 22.61 44.86
C THR A 796 -11.64 21.35 44.15
N CYS A 797 -11.10 21.12 42.95
CA CYS A 797 -11.26 19.90 42.12
C CYS A 797 -11.12 18.58 42.91
N GLY A 798 -12.08 17.67 42.68
CA GLY A 798 -12.13 16.32 43.25
C GLY A 798 -12.97 16.20 44.53
N ASP A 799 -13.80 17.18 44.85
CA ASP A 799 -14.69 17.18 46.02
C ASP A 799 -16.13 16.73 45.71
N GLY A 800 -16.50 16.60 44.43
CA GLY A 800 -17.78 16.13 43.92
C GLY A 800 -18.81 17.23 43.61
N PHE A 801 -18.37 18.46 43.35
CA PHE A 801 -19.14 19.56 42.78
C PHE A 801 -18.38 20.12 41.57
N VAL A 802 -19.09 20.65 40.56
CA VAL A 802 -18.43 21.22 39.36
C VAL A 802 -18.47 22.74 39.43
N TYR A 803 -17.30 23.37 39.56
CA TYR A 803 -17.13 24.81 39.68
C TYR A 803 -16.87 25.45 38.30
N ALA A 804 -17.91 26.09 37.75
CA ALA A 804 -17.90 26.70 36.42
C ALA A 804 -16.79 27.75 36.27
N GLY A 805 -16.03 27.64 35.18
CA GLY A 805 -14.89 28.51 34.90
C GLY A 805 -13.60 28.16 35.66
N VAL A 806 -13.68 27.28 36.68
CA VAL A 806 -12.50 26.68 37.33
C VAL A 806 -12.22 25.28 36.76
N GLU A 807 -13.27 24.51 36.47
CA GLU A 807 -13.14 23.17 35.90
C GLU A 807 -14.29 22.80 34.96
N GLN A 808 -14.15 21.66 34.28
CA GLN A 808 -15.13 21.16 33.29
C GLN A 808 -15.95 19.97 33.81
N CYS A 809 -15.45 19.28 34.83
CA CYS A 809 -16.04 18.10 35.43
C CYS A 809 -15.47 17.90 36.84
N ASP A 810 -16.22 17.20 37.69
CA ASP A 810 -15.75 16.60 38.94
C ASP A 810 -16.61 15.34 39.15
N ASP A 811 -15.97 14.19 39.33
CA ASP A 811 -16.63 12.90 39.54
C ASP A 811 -16.35 12.30 40.93
N LYS A 812 -15.65 13.04 41.80
CA LYS A 812 -15.24 12.69 43.18
C LYS A 812 -14.18 11.58 43.29
N ASN A 813 -13.46 11.30 42.20
CA ASN A 813 -12.53 10.17 42.08
C ASN A 813 -11.10 10.68 41.73
N GLN A 814 -10.14 9.78 41.45
CA GLN A 814 -8.77 10.11 41.03
C GLN A 814 -8.23 9.16 39.94
N ILE A 815 -8.98 8.96 38.86
CA ILE A 815 -8.68 8.00 37.77
C ILE A 815 -8.63 8.73 36.42
N ASP A 816 -7.44 8.87 35.82
CA ASP A 816 -7.23 9.48 34.50
C ASP A 816 -7.68 8.59 33.30
N THR A 817 -8.73 7.78 33.46
CA THR A 817 -9.20 6.82 32.43
C THR A 817 -10.73 6.67 32.42
N ASP A 818 -11.44 7.71 32.81
CA ASP A 818 -12.90 7.83 32.75
C ASP A 818 -13.26 9.28 32.33
N ALA A 819 -14.53 9.67 32.43
CA ALA A 819 -15.00 10.94 31.89
C ALA A 819 -14.34 12.20 32.49
N CYS A 820 -13.66 12.12 33.64
CA CYS A 820 -13.01 13.26 34.26
C CYS A 820 -11.55 13.00 34.68
N LEU A 821 -10.63 13.74 34.08
CA LEU A 821 -9.19 13.63 34.38
C LEU A 821 -8.86 14.21 35.77
N ASN A 822 -7.74 13.80 36.39
CA ASN A 822 -7.24 14.37 37.66
C ASN A 822 -6.90 15.88 37.60
N SER A 823 -6.98 16.49 36.42
CA SER A 823 -6.90 17.94 36.19
C SER A 823 -8.26 18.65 36.18
N CYS A 824 -9.36 17.93 36.46
CA CYS A 824 -10.75 18.34 36.29
C CYS A 824 -11.01 19.00 34.93
N GLN A 825 -10.51 18.34 33.88
CA GLN A 825 -10.82 18.57 32.48
C GLN A 825 -11.58 17.35 31.96
N SER A 826 -12.54 17.57 31.05
CA SER A 826 -13.22 16.45 30.40
C SER A 826 -12.21 15.63 29.57
N ALA A 827 -12.35 14.31 29.62
CA ALA A 827 -11.66 13.40 28.71
C ALA A 827 -11.92 13.74 27.24
N LYS A 828 -10.99 13.35 26.35
CA LYS A 828 -11.06 13.67 24.91
C LYS A 828 -10.58 12.51 24.05
N CYS A 829 -11.46 12.09 23.16
CA CYS A 829 -11.14 11.27 21.99
C CYS A 829 -9.89 11.75 21.24
N GLY A 830 -9.03 10.80 20.89
CA GLY A 830 -7.79 11.00 20.14
C GLY A 830 -6.58 11.34 21.02
N ASP A 831 -6.62 11.06 22.33
CA ASP A 831 -5.50 11.34 23.25
C ASP A 831 -4.57 10.13 23.52
N GLY A 832 -4.96 8.95 23.05
CA GLY A 832 -4.22 7.68 23.18
C GLY A 832 -4.64 6.84 24.39
N VAL A 833 -5.73 7.17 25.07
CA VAL A 833 -6.22 6.48 26.27
C VAL A 833 -7.74 6.28 26.20
N VAL A 834 -8.22 5.04 26.02
CA VAL A 834 -9.67 4.75 26.03
C VAL A 834 -10.29 5.05 27.41
N HIS A 835 -11.06 6.13 27.49
CA HIS A 835 -11.74 6.63 28.68
C HIS A 835 -13.10 5.94 28.89
N GLN A 836 -13.27 5.29 30.04
CA GLN A 836 -14.39 4.37 30.23
C GLN A 836 -15.77 5.06 30.21
N GLY A 837 -16.57 4.73 29.18
CA GLY A 837 -17.93 5.28 29.01
C GLY A 837 -17.99 6.64 28.33
N VAL A 838 -16.86 7.16 27.85
CA VAL A 838 -16.78 8.31 26.93
C VAL A 838 -16.83 7.81 25.49
N GLU A 839 -16.04 6.78 25.20
CA GLU A 839 -15.78 6.29 23.85
C GLU A 839 -15.63 4.76 23.78
N GLN A 840 -15.54 4.23 22.55
CA GLN A 840 -15.45 2.78 22.29
C GLN A 840 -14.02 2.33 21.97
N CYS A 841 -13.22 3.22 21.40
CA CYS A 841 -11.83 3.03 20.99
C CYS A 841 -11.07 4.37 21.13
N ASP A 842 -9.75 4.33 21.12
CA ASP A 842 -8.86 5.50 20.97
C ASP A 842 -7.49 4.95 20.56
N ASP A 843 -6.91 5.49 19.49
CA ASP A 843 -5.59 5.11 18.97
C ASP A 843 -4.56 6.26 18.97
N GLY A 844 -4.93 7.43 19.51
CA GLY A 844 -4.12 8.66 19.55
C GLY A 844 -4.15 9.48 18.26
N ASN A 845 -5.16 9.29 17.42
CA ASN A 845 -5.27 9.82 16.07
C ASN A 845 -6.72 10.34 15.80
N ALA A 846 -6.98 10.87 14.60
CA ALA A 846 -8.25 11.49 14.21
C ALA A 846 -8.53 11.27 12.70
N THR A 847 -8.36 10.03 12.23
CA THR A 847 -8.49 9.64 10.82
C THR A 847 -9.78 8.86 10.61
N GLU A 848 -10.67 9.39 9.78
CA GLU A 848 -11.99 8.80 9.49
C GLU A 848 -11.94 7.55 8.57
N THR A 849 -10.80 6.84 8.52
CA THR A 849 -10.55 5.76 7.54
C THR A 849 -9.70 4.62 8.13
N ASP A 850 -9.77 4.40 9.43
CA ASP A 850 -9.12 3.26 10.12
C ASP A 850 -10.07 2.66 11.17
N ALA A 851 -9.57 1.84 12.10
CA ALA A 851 -10.42 1.11 13.05
C ALA A 851 -11.14 2.01 14.09
N CYS A 852 -10.68 3.26 14.29
CA CYS A 852 -11.30 4.20 15.22
C CYS A 852 -11.59 5.55 14.56
N LEU A 853 -12.88 5.86 14.38
CA LEU A 853 -13.33 7.11 13.78
C LEU A 853 -12.94 8.32 14.64
N SER A 854 -12.95 9.55 14.10
CA SER A 854 -12.67 10.77 14.88
C SER A 854 -13.76 11.12 15.91
N SER A 855 -14.89 10.38 15.89
CA SER A 855 -15.89 10.32 16.95
C SER A 855 -15.52 9.37 18.12
N CYS A 856 -14.43 8.61 17.98
CA CYS A 856 -14.03 7.47 18.82
C CYS A 856 -15.09 6.38 19.00
N GLU A 857 -15.88 6.19 17.94
CA GLU A 857 -16.66 4.98 17.70
C GLU A 857 -15.88 4.03 16.78
N ASN A 858 -16.11 2.72 16.91
CA ASN A 858 -15.49 1.74 16.01
C ASN A 858 -16.08 1.90 14.60
N ALA A 859 -15.24 1.75 13.57
CA ALA A 859 -15.67 1.76 12.18
C ALA A 859 -16.73 0.67 11.85
N THR A 860 -17.61 0.94 10.87
CA THR A 860 -18.73 0.05 10.53
C THR A 860 -19.02 -0.04 9.03
N CYS A 861 -18.99 -1.28 8.53
CA CYS A 861 -19.48 -1.71 7.22
C CYS A 861 -20.78 -1.03 6.75
N GLY A 862 -20.80 -0.58 5.50
CA GLY A 862 -21.95 0.01 4.81
C GLY A 862 -22.09 1.52 5.01
N ASP A 863 -21.05 2.23 5.47
CA ASP A 863 -21.10 3.67 5.76
C ASP A 863 -20.67 4.56 4.58
N GLY A 864 -20.04 3.98 3.56
CA GLY A 864 -19.54 4.64 2.35
C GLY A 864 -18.03 4.88 2.34
N ILE A 865 -17.28 4.42 3.34
CA ILE A 865 -15.86 4.70 3.54
C ILE A 865 -15.09 3.41 3.85
N VAL A 866 -14.19 2.98 2.97
CA VAL A 866 -13.37 1.76 3.21
C VAL A 866 -12.33 1.99 4.31
N HIS A 867 -12.56 1.39 5.49
CA HIS A 867 -11.72 1.56 6.68
C HIS A 867 -10.47 0.66 6.68
N GLN A 868 -9.29 1.28 6.69
CA GLN A 868 -8.02 0.62 6.40
C GLN A 868 -7.66 -0.47 7.43
N GLY A 869 -7.75 -1.72 7.00
CA GLY A 869 -7.41 -2.89 7.82
C GLY A 869 -8.55 -3.40 8.71
N VAL A 870 -9.74 -2.80 8.60
CA VAL A 870 -11.01 -3.36 9.09
C VAL A 870 -11.63 -4.23 8.00
N GLU A 871 -11.62 -3.75 6.76
CA GLU A 871 -12.39 -4.30 5.64
C GLU A 871 -11.67 -4.24 4.28
N GLY A 872 -12.21 -4.96 3.30
CA GLY A 872 -11.71 -5.03 1.92
C GLY A 872 -12.50 -4.18 0.91
N CYS A 873 -13.75 -3.87 1.22
CA CYS A 873 -14.62 -2.97 0.46
C CYS A 873 -15.68 -2.34 1.36
N ASP A 874 -16.35 -1.34 0.81
CA ASP A 874 -17.59 -0.71 1.30
C ASP A 874 -18.25 -0.07 0.07
N ASP A 875 -19.57 -0.17 -0.07
CA ASP A 875 -20.35 0.46 -1.16
C ASP A 875 -21.47 1.41 -0.67
N GLY A 876 -21.48 1.73 0.62
CA GLY A 876 -22.40 2.66 1.27
C GLY A 876 -23.78 2.10 1.55
N ASN A 877 -23.94 0.77 1.62
CA ASN A 877 -25.23 0.13 1.83
C ASN A 877 -25.17 -1.21 2.59
N ASN A 878 -26.32 -1.89 2.77
CA ASN A 878 -26.44 -3.16 3.50
C ASN A 878 -27.19 -4.23 2.69
N VAL A 879 -26.91 -4.27 1.39
CA VAL A 879 -27.22 -5.39 0.50
C VAL A 879 -26.01 -6.34 0.50
N ASP A 880 -26.21 -7.58 0.06
CA ASP A 880 -25.18 -8.63 0.07
C ASP A 880 -24.78 -9.04 -1.36
N ASP A 881 -25.65 -8.85 -2.35
CA ASP A 881 -25.51 -9.28 -3.75
C ASP A 881 -25.08 -8.19 -4.75
N ASP A 882 -24.54 -7.05 -4.27
CA ASP A 882 -24.07 -5.93 -5.09
C ASP A 882 -22.55 -5.61 -5.03
N GLY A 883 -22.11 -4.49 -4.46
CA GLY A 883 -20.73 -3.99 -4.62
C GLY A 883 -19.75 -4.50 -3.56
N CYS A 884 -20.28 -4.82 -2.39
CA CYS A 884 -19.57 -5.39 -1.25
C CYS A 884 -20.53 -6.27 -0.44
N SER A 885 -20.03 -7.34 0.20
CA SER A 885 -20.86 -8.12 1.13
C SER A 885 -21.12 -7.35 2.43
N ASN A 886 -22.18 -7.71 3.18
CA ASN A 886 -22.43 -7.21 4.55
C ASN A 886 -21.34 -7.63 5.56
N LEU A 887 -20.36 -8.43 5.14
CA LEU A 887 -19.17 -8.80 5.91
C LEU A 887 -17.90 -8.04 5.44
N CYS A 888 -18.07 -7.03 4.59
CA CYS A 888 -17.02 -6.12 4.10
C CYS A 888 -15.89 -6.83 3.32
N ALA A 889 -16.19 -8.04 2.85
CA ALA A 889 -15.40 -8.80 1.91
C ALA A 889 -15.88 -8.51 0.48
N LEU A 890 -14.93 -8.45 -0.46
CA LEU A 890 -15.25 -8.34 -1.88
C LEU A 890 -16.11 -9.55 -2.30
N PRO A 891 -17.22 -9.35 -3.03
CA PRO A 891 -18.06 -10.46 -3.47
C PRO A 891 -17.26 -11.41 -4.36
N GLY A 892 -17.38 -12.71 -4.14
CA GLY A 892 -16.78 -13.70 -5.01
C GLY A 892 -17.19 -15.13 -4.71
N CYS A 893 -17.30 -15.91 -5.78
CA CYS A 893 -17.70 -17.31 -5.76
C CYS A 893 -17.11 -18.15 -4.61
N GLY A 894 -17.99 -18.83 -3.89
CA GLY A 894 -17.69 -19.64 -2.72
C GLY A 894 -17.87 -18.89 -1.39
N ASP A 895 -18.50 -17.71 -1.37
CA ASP A 895 -18.72 -16.91 -0.15
C ASP A 895 -20.07 -17.18 0.55
N GLY A 896 -21.00 -17.86 -0.12
CA GLY A 896 -22.33 -18.22 0.37
C GLY A 896 -23.45 -17.30 -0.11
N VAL A 897 -23.13 -16.28 -0.91
CA VAL A 897 -24.04 -15.22 -1.36
C VAL A 897 -24.05 -15.16 -2.88
N LYS A 898 -25.00 -15.85 -3.52
CA LYS A 898 -25.12 -15.86 -4.98
C LYS A 898 -25.34 -14.44 -5.58
N GLN A 899 -24.35 -13.94 -6.31
CA GLN A 899 -24.26 -12.58 -6.85
C GLN A 899 -24.85 -12.42 -8.28
N GLN A 900 -24.93 -11.17 -8.75
CA GLN A 900 -25.45 -10.83 -10.07
C GLN A 900 -24.50 -11.18 -11.23
N GLY A 901 -24.43 -12.48 -11.54
CA GLY A 901 -23.65 -13.04 -12.65
C GLY A 901 -23.48 -14.55 -12.56
N GLU A 902 -23.68 -15.09 -11.36
CA GLU A 902 -23.45 -16.48 -11.01
C GLU A 902 -24.65 -17.38 -11.33
N GLU A 903 -24.38 -18.66 -11.63
CA GLU A 903 -25.41 -19.68 -11.86
C GLU A 903 -25.72 -20.47 -10.57
N CYS A 904 -24.76 -20.56 -9.66
CA CYS A 904 -24.86 -21.10 -8.31
C CYS A 904 -23.86 -20.39 -7.38
N ASP A 905 -24.04 -20.53 -6.07
CA ASP A 905 -23.00 -20.38 -5.03
C ASP A 905 -23.44 -21.28 -3.86
N ASP A 906 -22.52 -22.00 -3.22
CA ASP A 906 -22.80 -22.89 -2.10
C ASP A 906 -21.98 -22.60 -0.82
N GLY A 907 -21.12 -21.57 -0.85
CA GLY A 907 -20.22 -21.21 0.25
C GLY A 907 -18.90 -21.98 0.31
N ASN A 908 -18.40 -22.56 -0.80
CA ASN A 908 -17.09 -23.22 -0.81
C ASN A 908 -16.33 -23.14 -2.18
N GLU A 909 -15.01 -23.37 -2.17
CA GLU A 909 -14.10 -23.28 -3.35
C GLU A 909 -13.85 -24.68 -4.00
N SER A 910 -14.88 -25.53 -4.10
CA SER A 910 -14.76 -26.91 -4.60
C SER A 910 -15.16 -27.01 -6.08
N ASP A 911 -14.57 -27.98 -6.77
CA ASP A 911 -15.01 -28.42 -8.11
C ASP A 911 -15.57 -29.87 -8.06
N GLU A 912 -15.78 -30.44 -6.88
CA GLU A 912 -16.18 -31.85 -6.65
C GLU A 912 -17.66 -32.00 -6.19
N ASP A 913 -18.51 -30.98 -6.36
CA ASP A 913 -19.91 -30.94 -5.92
C ASP A 913 -20.88 -30.22 -6.91
N GLU A 914 -22.01 -29.69 -6.45
CA GLU A 914 -23.07 -29.11 -7.30
C GLU A 914 -22.70 -27.72 -7.88
N CYS A 915 -21.66 -27.04 -7.35
CA CYS A 915 -21.25 -25.70 -7.81
C CYS A 915 -19.73 -25.58 -7.94
N LEU A 916 -19.24 -25.35 -9.16
CA LEU A 916 -17.80 -25.19 -9.39
C LEU A 916 -17.27 -23.92 -8.73
N SER A 917 -15.96 -23.86 -8.45
CA SER A 917 -15.20 -22.69 -7.98
C SER A 917 -15.20 -21.47 -8.93
N THR A 918 -15.97 -21.54 -10.01
CA THR A 918 -16.24 -20.47 -10.98
C THR A 918 -17.73 -20.05 -11.03
N CYS A 919 -18.54 -20.58 -10.11
CA CYS A 919 -19.97 -20.31 -9.90
C CYS A 919 -20.84 -20.55 -11.14
N VAL A 920 -20.46 -21.59 -11.89
CA VAL A 920 -21.23 -22.26 -12.92
C VAL A 920 -21.70 -23.60 -12.35
N THR A 921 -22.95 -24.00 -12.60
CA THR A 921 -23.44 -25.31 -12.18
C THR A 921 -22.66 -26.41 -12.91
N ALA A 922 -22.12 -27.37 -12.17
CA ALA A 922 -21.21 -28.39 -12.71
C ALA A 922 -21.91 -29.36 -13.70
N THR A 923 -21.15 -29.97 -14.64
CA THR A 923 -21.75 -30.70 -15.78
C THR A 923 -20.98 -31.95 -16.22
N CYS A 924 -21.65 -33.10 -16.14
CA CYS A 924 -21.30 -34.38 -16.78
C CYS A 924 -20.58 -34.24 -18.14
N GLY A 925 -19.37 -34.81 -18.22
CA GLY A 925 -18.47 -34.81 -19.36
C GLY A 925 -17.31 -33.81 -19.26
N ASP A 926 -17.00 -33.27 -18.07
CA ASP A 926 -16.00 -32.22 -17.86
C ASP A 926 -14.64 -32.69 -17.30
N GLY A 927 -14.55 -33.92 -16.79
CA GLY A 927 -13.32 -34.56 -16.30
C GLY A 927 -13.29 -34.81 -14.79
N PHE A 928 -14.34 -34.42 -14.05
CA PHE A 928 -14.46 -34.56 -12.60
C PHE A 928 -15.70 -35.40 -12.25
N VAL A 929 -15.74 -36.02 -11.06
CA VAL A 929 -16.91 -36.80 -10.61
C VAL A 929 -17.54 -36.09 -9.41
N GLN A 930 -18.59 -35.34 -9.68
CA GLN A 930 -19.26 -34.41 -8.77
C GLN A 930 -20.17 -35.16 -7.78
N THR A 931 -19.94 -34.98 -6.48
CA THR A 931 -20.54 -35.79 -5.42
C THR A 931 -22.03 -35.49 -5.22
N GLY A 932 -22.87 -36.26 -5.92
CA GLY A 932 -24.33 -36.17 -5.84
C GLY A 932 -25.00 -35.74 -7.14
N VAL A 933 -24.24 -35.16 -8.07
CA VAL A 933 -24.68 -34.88 -9.45
C VAL A 933 -24.63 -36.17 -10.28
N GLU A 934 -23.55 -36.95 -10.17
CA GLU A 934 -23.27 -38.07 -11.09
C GLU A 934 -22.57 -39.28 -10.45
N GLN A 935 -22.33 -40.34 -11.25
CA GLN A 935 -21.76 -41.61 -10.78
C GLN A 935 -20.42 -41.97 -11.45
N CYS A 936 -20.16 -41.46 -12.64
CA CYS A 936 -18.88 -41.53 -13.34
C CYS A 936 -18.71 -40.30 -14.23
N ASP A 937 -17.48 -40.05 -14.68
CA ASP A 937 -17.13 -39.08 -15.71
C ASP A 937 -15.84 -39.60 -16.39
N ASP A 938 -15.69 -39.39 -17.70
CA ASP A 938 -14.51 -39.77 -18.48
C ASP A 938 -13.90 -38.61 -19.30
N GLY A 939 -14.32 -37.37 -19.00
CA GLY A 939 -13.85 -36.13 -19.63
C GLY A 939 -14.39 -35.89 -21.03
N ASN A 940 -15.52 -36.50 -21.39
CA ASN A 940 -16.02 -36.54 -22.77
C ASN A 940 -17.56 -36.72 -22.84
N THR A 941 -18.12 -36.72 -24.06
CA THR A 941 -19.59 -36.74 -24.31
C THR A 941 -19.98 -37.77 -25.39
N VAL A 942 -19.16 -38.81 -25.55
CA VAL A 942 -19.42 -39.97 -26.41
C VAL A 942 -20.07 -41.05 -25.55
N ASP A 943 -21.10 -41.73 -26.09
CA ASP A 943 -21.65 -42.91 -25.45
C ASP A 943 -20.76 -44.15 -25.70
N ASP A 944 -20.76 -45.08 -24.74
CA ASP A 944 -20.12 -46.39 -24.78
C ASP A 944 -18.57 -46.45 -24.66
N ASP A 945 -17.84 -45.37 -24.29
CA ASP A 945 -16.37 -45.38 -24.17
C ASP A 945 -15.74 -45.22 -22.76
N GLY A 946 -16.53 -44.95 -21.72
CA GLY A 946 -16.12 -45.09 -20.31
C GLY A 946 -17.25 -44.92 -19.30
N CYS A 947 -18.07 -43.90 -19.53
CA CYS A 947 -19.31 -43.56 -18.86
C CYS A 947 -20.42 -43.37 -19.92
N SER A 948 -21.64 -43.03 -19.51
CA SER A 948 -22.73 -42.64 -20.43
C SER A 948 -22.88 -41.12 -20.46
N ASN A 949 -23.50 -40.54 -21.50
CA ASN A 949 -23.78 -39.09 -21.53
C ASN A 949 -24.88 -38.60 -20.55
N ALA A 950 -25.41 -39.50 -19.72
CA ALA A 950 -26.22 -39.19 -18.54
C ALA A 950 -25.43 -39.38 -17.22
N CYS A 951 -24.14 -39.69 -17.32
CA CYS A 951 -23.20 -40.04 -16.26
C CYS A 951 -23.67 -41.14 -15.28
N GLU A 952 -24.42 -42.11 -15.82
CA GLU A 952 -24.73 -43.40 -15.21
C GLU A 952 -23.70 -44.48 -15.63
N SER A 953 -23.43 -45.45 -14.74
CA SER A 953 -22.40 -46.48 -14.94
C SER A 953 -22.84 -47.65 -15.83
N VAL A 954 -21.91 -48.13 -16.67
CA VAL A 954 -22.00 -49.38 -17.48
C VAL A 954 -22.62 -50.53 -16.67
N THR A 955 -23.75 -51.07 -17.12
CA THR A 955 -24.55 -52.05 -16.37
C THR A 955 -25.10 -53.16 -17.27
N CYS A 956 -24.40 -54.30 -17.26
CA CYS A 956 -24.85 -55.55 -17.86
C CYS A 956 -26.34 -55.88 -17.60
N GLY A 957 -27.05 -56.25 -18.67
CA GLY A 957 -28.46 -56.63 -18.69
C GLY A 957 -29.40 -55.52 -19.17
N ASP A 958 -28.90 -54.45 -19.80
CA ASP A 958 -29.70 -53.30 -20.26
C ASP A 958 -30.16 -53.39 -21.74
N GLY A 959 -29.52 -54.25 -22.53
CA GLY A 959 -29.79 -54.48 -23.95
C GLY A 959 -28.76 -53.87 -24.91
N VAL A 960 -27.70 -53.24 -24.40
CA VAL A 960 -26.66 -52.55 -25.17
C VAL A 960 -25.28 -53.18 -24.89
N VAL A 961 -24.65 -53.74 -25.92
CA VAL A 961 -23.35 -54.42 -25.79
C VAL A 961 -22.21 -53.39 -25.72
N GLN A 962 -21.82 -52.98 -24.51
CA GLN A 962 -20.88 -51.88 -24.25
C GLN A 962 -19.40 -52.31 -24.31
N THR A 963 -18.46 -51.35 -24.27
CA THR A 963 -17.02 -51.56 -24.52
C THR A 963 -16.31 -52.32 -23.39
N GLY A 964 -16.54 -53.63 -23.33
CA GLY A 964 -16.00 -54.55 -22.34
C GLY A 964 -16.81 -55.85 -22.26
N GLU A 965 -18.06 -55.81 -22.70
CA GLU A 965 -19.05 -56.88 -22.58
C GLU A 965 -19.14 -57.69 -23.88
N PRO A 966 -18.74 -58.97 -23.91
CA PRO A 966 -18.84 -59.79 -25.12
C PRO A 966 -20.28 -60.16 -25.53
N CYS A 967 -21.27 -59.99 -24.65
CA CYS A 967 -22.71 -60.05 -24.91
C CYS A 967 -23.49 -59.19 -23.90
N ASP A 968 -24.70 -58.81 -24.30
CA ASP A 968 -25.82 -58.37 -23.47
C ASP A 968 -27.10 -58.82 -24.22
N ASP A 969 -28.13 -59.29 -23.52
CA ASP A 969 -29.43 -59.69 -24.09
C ASP A 969 -30.67 -58.99 -23.47
N GLY A 970 -30.45 -57.93 -22.69
CA GLY A 970 -31.49 -57.09 -22.10
C GLY A 970 -32.13 -57.67 -20.84
N ASN A 971 -31.46 -58.61 -20.16
CA ASN A 971 -31.95 -59.18 -18.91
C ASN A 971 -30.83 -59.72 -17.99
N LEU A 972 -31.19 -60.18 -16.78
CA LEU A 972 -30.26 -60.63 -15.72
C LEU A 972 -30.37 -62.14 -15.42
N SER A 973 -30.77 -62.92 -16.43
CA SER A 973 -30.79 -64.38 -16.38
C SER A 973 -29.41 -64.97 -16.65
N ASN A 974 -29.25 -66.26 -16.32
CA ASN A 974 -28.09 -67.09 -16.59
C ASN A 974 -28.53 -68.40 -17.28
N SER A 975 -29.56 -68.38 -18.14
CA SER A 975 -30.17 -69.61 -18.69
C SER A 975 -30.54 -69.50 -20.19
N ASP A 976 -29.92 -68.51 -20.82
CA ASP A 976 -30.11 -67.91 -22.13
C ASP A 976 -28.72 -67.55 -22.70
N GLU A 977 -28.64 -66.77 -23.78
CA GLU A 977 -27.41 -66.64 -24.59
C GLU A 977 -26.30 -65.80 -23.92
N CYS A 978 -26.64 -65.01 -22.90
CA CYS A 978 -25.70 -64.29 -22.05
C CYS A 978 -25.93 -64.61 -20.55
N LEU A 979 -24.86 -64.58 -19.75
CA LEU A 979 -24.91 -64.61 -18.30
C LEU A 979 -24.97 -63.18 -17.74
N ASN A 980 -25.54 -62.98 -16.55
CA ASN A 980 -25.59 -61.69 -15.84
C ASN A 980 -24.23 -61.10 -15.39
N SER A 981 -23.13 -61.73 -15.80
CA SER A 981 -21.76 -61.21 -15.74
C SER A 981 -21.25 -60.73 -17.11
N CYS A 982 -22.16 -60.58 -18.08
CA CYS A 982 -21.95 -60.29 -19.49
C CYS A 982 -20.91 -61.21 -20.15
N HIS A 983 -20.98 -62.50 -19.82
CA HIS A 983 -20.19 -63.57 -20.43
C HIS A 983 -21.12 -64.51 -21.21
N LYS A 984 -20.66 -65.02 -22.36
CA LYS A 984 -21.45 -65.97 -23.17
C LYS A 984 -21.53 -67.31 -22.47
N ALA A 985 -22.75 -67.81 -22.30
CA ALA A 985 -23.01 -69.08 -21.65
C ALA A 985 -22.43 -70.26 -22.46
N SER A 986 -21.98 -71.31 -21.76
CA SER A 986 -21.27 -72.44 -22.36
C SER A 986 -21.25 -73.67 -21.46
N CYS A 987 -21.65 -74.82 -22.02
CA CYS A 987 -21.53 -76.16 -21.43
C CYS A 987 -20.32 -76.34 -20.51
N GLY A 988 -20.60 -76.57 -19.22
CA GLY A 988 -19.65 -76.67 -18.12
C GLY A 988 -19.52 -75.41 -17.25
N ASP A 989 -20.41 -74.42 -17.38
CA ASP A 989 -20.38 -73.17 -16.60
C ASP A 989 -21.23 -73.19 -15.31
N GLY A 990 -22.03 -74.24 -15.13
CA GLY A 990 -22.90 -74.45 -13.97
C GLY A 990 -24.38 -74.11 -14.20
N PHE A 991 -24.78 -73.64 -15.38
CA PHE A 991 -26.15 -73.19 -15.66
C PHE A 991 -26.77 -73.87 -16.90
N VAL A 992 -27.81 -74.68 -16.68
CA VAL A 992 -28.51 -75.41 -17.77
C VAL A 992 -29.36 -74.47 -18.63
N GLN A 993 -28.88 -74.16 -19.84
CA GLN A 993 -29.51 -73.27 -20.81
C GLN A 993 -30.67 -73.96 -21.57
N ALA A 994 -31.83 -73.31 -21.60
CA ALA A 994 -33.09 -73.95 -21.98
C ALA A 994 -33.25 -74.18 -23.50
N GLY A 995 -32.69 -75.29 -23.99
CA GLY A 995 -32.73 -75.69 -25.40
C GLY A 995 -31.39 -75.61 -26.14
N VAL A 996 -30.34 -75.17 -25.44
CA VAL A 996 -28.95 -75.31 -25.88
C VAL A 996 -28.40 -76.67 -25.44
N GLU A 997 -28.72 -77.10 -24.21
CA GLU A 997 -28.22 -78.35 -23.64
C GLU A 997 -29.26 -79.11 -22.77
N GLU A 998 -28.93 -80.34 -22.36
CA GLU A 998 -29.82 -81.15 -21.51
C GLU A 998 -29.39 -81.20 -20.04
N CYS A 999 -28.12 -80.99 -19.72
CA CYS A 999 -27.61 -80.90 -18.35
C CYS A 999 -26.32 -80.06 -18.31
N ASP A 1000 -25.94 -79.64 -17.11
CA ASP A 1000 -24.65 -79.03 -16.78
C ASP A 1000 -24.38 -79.40 -15.32
N ASP A 1001 -23.14 -79.73 -14.97
CA ASP A 1001 -22.69 -80.05 -13.61
C ASP A 1001 -21.45 -79.23 -13.16
N GLY A 1002 -21.16 -78.14 -13.86
CA GLY A 1002 -20.07 -77.20 -13.58
C GLY A 1002 -18.70 -77.67 -14.05
N ASN A 1003 -18.64 -78.68 -14.92
CA ASN A 1003 -17.40 -79.16 -15.52
C ASN A 1003 -17.60 -79.77 -16.93
N GLY A 1004 -16.57 -80.40 -17.50
CA GLY A 1004 -16.56 -80.93 -18.87
C GLY A 1004 -15.88 -82.28 -19.02
N GLU A 1005 -15.79 -83.07 -17.94
CA GLU A 1005 -15.43 -84.49 -17.98
C GLU A 1005 -16.64 -85.32 -18.47
N ALA A 1006 -16.67 -86.62 -18.16
CA ALA A 1006 -17.79 -87.54 -18.44
C ALA A 1006 -17.79 -88.72 -17.45
N ASP A 1007 -18.88 -89.48 -17.41
CA ASP A 1007 -19.20 -90.52 -16.41
C ASP A 1007 -19.46 -89.99 -14.97
N ASP A 1008 -19.57 -88.66 -14.72
CA ASP A 1008 -19.83 -88.06 -13.40
C ASP A 1008 -21.19 -87.34 -13.23
N GLY A 1009 -21.82 -86.84 -14.30
CA GLY A 1009 -23.19 -86.29 -14.24
C GLY A 1009 -23.80 -85.94 -15.60
N CYS A 1010 -23.01 -85.36 -16.48
CA CYS A 1010 -23.34 -84.95 -17.84
C CYS A 1010 -22.17 -85.31 -18.79
N THR A 1011 -22.40 -85.35 -20.11
CA THR A 1011 -21.27 -85.53 -21.05
C THR A 1011 -20.55 -84.22 -21.35
N SER A 1012 -19.33 -84.31 -21.87
CA SER A 1012 -18.54 -83.20 -22.47
C SER A 1012 -19.20 -82.44 -23.64
N GLU A 1013 -20.42 -82.83 -24.03
CA GLU A 1013 -21.27 -82.19 -25.03
C GLU A 1013 -22.66 -81.84 -24.44
N CYS A 1014 -22.73 -81.76 -23.11
CA CYS A 1014 -23.87 -81.45 -22.26
C CYS A 1014 -25.17 -82.23 -22.54
N THR A 1015 -25.04 -83.55 -22.73
CA THR A 1015 -26.15 -84.51 -22.87
C THR A 1015 -26.27 -85.45 -21.67
N LYS A 1016 -27.50 -85.92 -21.36
CA LYS A 1016 -27.73 -86.78 -20.19
C LYS A 1016 -27.29 -88.24 -20.40
N GLU A 1017 -26.46 -88.73 -19.50
CA GLU A 1017 -25.86 -90.06 -19.58
C GLU A 1017 -26.83 -91.21 -19.24
N THR A 1018 -27.08 -92.11 -20.19
CA THR A 1018 -27.95 -93.29 -19.99
C THR A 1018 -27.14 -94.55 -19.63
N THR A 1019 -27.00 -94.83 -18.34
CA THR A 1019 -26.31 -96.04 -17.85
C THR A 1019 -27.16 -97.31 -17.92
N GLY A 1020 -26.52 -98.47 -18.13
CA GLY A 1020 -27.22 -99.76 -18.27
C GLY A 1020 -26.41 -100.98 -17.84
N ALA A 1021 -26.84 -101.60 -16.72
CA ALA A 1021 -26.57 -102.97 -16.21
C ALA A 1021 -25.24 -103.69 -16.58
N GLY A 1022 -24.43 -104.19 -15.64
CA GLY A 1022 -24.57 -104.39 -14.19
C GLY A 1022 -23.50 -105.40 -13.72
N GLY A 1023 -23.38 -105.85 -12.47
CA GLY A 1023 -24.13 -105.65 -11.21
C GLY A 1023 -23.51 -106.59 -10.14
N GLY A 1024 -23.97 -106.63 -8.87
CA GLY A 1024 -23.23 -107.46 -7.88
C GLY A 1024 -23.71 -107.74 -6.44
N GLY A 1025 -24.82 -107.21 -5.94
CA GLY A 1025 -25.46 -107.67 -4.68
C GLY A 1025 -24.82 -107.22 -3.34
N GLY A 1026 -25.60 -107.21 -2.24
CA GLY A 1026 -25.07 -106.82 -0.91
C GLY A 1026 -25.99 -106.42 0.26
N SER A 1027 -27.30 -106.74 0.25
CA SER A 1027 -28.26 -106.77 1.39
C SER A 1027 -28.05 -105.93 2.69
N GLY A 1028 -29.07 -105.11 3.07
CA GLY A 1028 -29.54 -105.08 4.48
C GLY A 1028 -30.08 -103.76 5.09
N GLY A 1029 -31.33 -103.79 5.61
CA GLY A 1029 -31.88 -102.86 6.64
C GLY A 1029 -32.22 -101.42 6.17
N SER A 1030 -33.45 -100.88 6.15
CA SER A 1030 -34.67 -100.98 6.99
C SER A 1030 -34.74 -100.10 8.26
N GLY A 1031 -35.11 -98.81 8.07
CA GLY A 1031 -36.12 -98.12 8.91
C GLY A 1031 -35.65 -97.27 10.11
N GLY A 1032 -36.30 -96.10 10.29
CA GLY A 1032 -36.18 -95.20 11.46
C GLY A 1032 -36.76 -93.81 11.14
N SER A 1033 -37.42 -93.14 12.09
CA SER A 1033 -38.17 -91.88 11.83
C SER A 1033 -38.03 -90.83 12.93
N GLY A 1034 -37.97 -89.55 12.53
CA GLY A 1034 -38.25 -88.37 13.35
C GLY A 1034 -37.06 -87.81 14.18
N GLY A 1035 -36.91 -86.49 14.33
CA GLY A 1035 -37.63 -85.40 13.65
C GLY A 1035 -37.48 -84.01 14.31
N THR A 1036 -38.21 -83.04 13.73
CA THR A 1036 -38.60 -81.69 14.23
C THR A 1036 -37.56 -80.53 14.25
N PRO A 1037 -37.99 -79.27 13.98
CA PRO A 1037 -37.24 -78.32 13.12
C PRO A 1037 -37.35 -76.82 13.55
N GLU A 1038 -37.26 -75.88 12.58
CA GLU A 1038 -37.76 -74.47 12.59
C GLU A 1038 -37.01 -73.47 13.52
N GLU A 1039 -36.87 -72.15 13.27
CA GLU A 1039 -37.18 -71.20 12.16
C GLU A 1039 -36.13 -70.03 12.28
N GLU A 1040 -35.67 -69.24 11.30
CA GLU A 1040 -36.14 -68.67 10.02
C GLU A 1040 -36.99 -67.35 10.07
N GLY A 1041 -36.59 -66.38 9.21
CA GLY A 1041 -37.42 -65.28 8.67
C GLY A 1041 -37.61 -63.95 9.45
N GLY A 1042 -37.60 -62.81 8.71
CA GLY A 1042 -38.39 -61.60 9.06
C GLY A 1042 -37.83 -60.20 8.73
N CYS A 1043 -38.19 -59.63 7.57
CA CYS A 1043 -37.95 -58.20 7.22
C CYS A 1043 -39.21 -57.31 7.41
N GLY A 1044 -39.07 -55.97 7.37
CA GLY A 1044 -40.21 -55.03 7.30
C GLY A 1044 -39.80 -53.54 7.23
N CYS A 1045 -40.58 -52.71 6.51
CA CYS A 1045 -40.18 -51.33 6.17
C CYS A 1045 -41.29 -50.25 6.39
N ARG A 1046 -40.83 -49.02 6.69
CA ARG A 1046 -41.36 -47.69 6.24
C ARG A 1046 -42.52 -46.97 7.00
N VAL A 1047 -42.41 -45.63 6.94
CA VAL A 1047 -43.38 -44.48 7.01
C VAL A 1047 -43.96 -43.85 8.32
N VAL A 1048 -43.91 -42.49 8.35
CA VAL A 1048 -44.66 -41.42 9.09
C VAL A 1048 -44.80 -41.53 10.63
N GLY A 1049 -44.44 -40.58 11.50
CA GLY A 1049 -44.22 -39.12 11.39
C GLY A 1049 -44.95 -38.35 12.53
N SER A 1050 -44.44 -37.18 12.94
CA SER A 1050 -45.04 -36.16 13.84
C SER A 1050 -45.23 -36.45 15.34
N SER A 1051 -44.44 -35.79 16.21
CA SER A 1051 -44.88 -34.66 17.08
C SER A 1051 -43.76 -34.21 18.05
N ASP A 1052 -43.63 -32.90 18.28
CA ASP A 1052 -43.04 -32.10 19.39
C ASP A 1052 -42.19 -32.81 20.49
N ASP A 1053 -41.11 -32.22 21.03
CA ASP A 1053 -40.98 -30.81 21.44
C ASP A 1053 -39.50 -30.34 21.63
N ARG A 1054 -39.33 -29.02 21.81
CA ARG A 1054 -38.11 -28.18 21.93
C ARG A 1054 -36.88 -28.78 22.64
N ALA A 1055 -35.68 -28.46 22.12
CA ALA A 1055 -34.84 -27.37 22.65
C ALA A 1055 -33.51 -27.20 21.84
N GLY A 1056 -33.24 -25.99 21.36
CA GLY A 1056 -31.93 -25.62 20.80
C GLY A 1056 -31.01 -24.95 21.84
N ILE A 1057 -29.70 -24.95 21.61
CA ILE A 1057 -28.72 -24.17 22.37
C ILE A 1057 -27.87 -23.35 21.41
N VAL A 1058 -27.97 -22.03 21.53
CA VAL A 1058 -27.08 -21.06 20.86
C VAL A 1058 -25.74 -21.04 21.61
N VAL A 1059 -24.63 -21.03 20.86
CA VAL A 1059 -23.30 -20.69 21.42
C VAL A 1059 -23.08 -19.21 21.16
N LEU A 1060 -22.87 -18.43 22.24
CA LEU A 1060 -22.75 -16.99 22.18
C LEU A 1060 -21.45 -16.58 22.92
N SER A 1061 -20.52 -15.99 22.19
CA SER A 1061 -19.23 -15.51 22.70
C SER A 1061 -19.38 -14.18 23.44
N LEU A 1062 -18.64 -13.97 24.55
CA LEU A 1062 -18.00 -12.68 24.89
C LEU A 1062 -17.05 -12.80 26.10
N MET A 1063 -16.06 -11.88 26.14
CA MET A 1063 -15.27 -11.26 27.24
C MET A 1063 -15.33 -11.81 28.71
N GLY A 1064 -14.30 -11.66 29.55
CA GLY A 1064 -13.00 -10.97 29.41
C GLY A 1064 -12.34 -10.63 30.78
N LEU A 1065 -11.43 -9.64 30.78
CA LEU A 1065 -10.84 -8.88 31.90
C LEU A 1065 -9.54 -9.35 32.64
N VAL A 1066 -8.61 -8.38 32.72
CA VAL A 1066 -7.22 -8.34 33.23
C VAL A 1066 -7.18 -7.58 34.60
N MET A 1067 -6.23 -7.64 35.55
CA MET A 1067 -4.78 -7.94 35.54
C MET A 1067 -4.32 -8.94 36.66
N ALA A 1068 -3.63 -8.68 37.79
CA ALA A 1068 -3.07 -7.47 38.42
C ALA A 1068 -1.93 -7.72 39.46
N LEU A 1069 -0.71 -7.21 39.18
CA LEU A 1069 0.30 -6.69 40.15
C LEU A 1069 0.97 -7.70 41.16
N ARG A 1070 2.20 -7.54 41.71
CA ARG A 1070 3.31 -6.55 41.54
C ARG A 1070 4.67 -7.06 42.13
N ARG A 1071 5.79 -6.51 41.60
CA ARG A 1071 7.10 -6.19 42.25
C ARG A 1071 8.04 -7.30 42.77
N ARG A 1072 9.31 -7.23 42.34
CA ARG A 1072 10.45 -6.73 43.18
C ARG A 1072 11.60 -6.14 42.33
N ARG A 1073 12.55 -5.46 42.98
CA ARG A 1073 13.60 -4.60 42.36
C ARG A 1073 14.98 -5.26 42.28
N ALA A 1074 15.78 -4.76 41.33
CA ALA A 1074 17.18 -5.04 41.02
C ALA A 1074 18.21 -4.88 42.16
N GLN A 1075 19.42 -5.46 41.97
CA GLN A 1075 20.68 -4.69 42.07
C GLN A 1075 21.93 -5.37 41.43
N ALA A 1076 22.73 -4.53 40.76
CA ALA A 1076 24.20 -4.49 40.64
C ALA A 1076 25.07 -5.69 40.19
N GLY A 1077 25.87 -5.45 39.13
CA GLY A 1077 27.12 -6.14 38.78
C GLY A 1077 27.91 -5.31 37.74
N ARG A 1078 29.23 -5.14 37.87
CA ARG A 1078 30.03 -4.20 37.04
C ARG A 1078 31.48 -4.66 36.84
N ALA A 1079 32.03 -4.39 35.63
CA ALA A 1079 33.41 -4.67 35.17
C ALA A 1079 33.73 -6.18 35.02
N ALA A 1080 34.67 -6.63 34.17
CA ALA A 1080 35.58 -5.96 33.22
C ALA A 1080 35.66 -6.83 31.93
N GLY A 1081 36.23 -6.43 30.78
CA GLY A 1081 36.95 -5.20 30.43
C GLY A 1081 38.21 -5.50 29.61
N ARG A 1082 38.04 -5.74 28.31
CA ARG A 1082 39.08 -5.60 27.28
C ARG A 1082 38.47 -5.41 25.90
#